data_AF-A0A7X9P8P9-F1
#
_entry.id   AF-A0A7X9P8P9-F1
#
_cell.length_a   1.000
_cell.length_b   1.000
_cell.length_c   1.000
_cell.angle_alpha   90.00
_cell.angle_beta   90.00
_cell.angle_gamma   90.00
#
_symmetry.space_group_name_H-M   'P 1'
#
loop_
_entity.id
_entity.type
_entity.pdbx_description
1 polymer ?
#
loop_
_entity_poly.entity_id
_entity_poly.type
_entity_poly.pdbx_seq_one_letter_code
_entity_poly.pdbx_strand_id
1 'polypeptide(L)'
;DAADAVDVADEGGDGEPERIGDLRPDPGFVGMPAGESRTVRLWVGHPPATGITLEVAADDDGVVSVPAALTLPADAWYVDLEVRGEAVGSTTIRVTYDVREAQIVADVVTTDVTCAGTGSGTLAPGGAVRGAGGLEDASVAMGSRAELPAFEVSIACAGDIVPAGYTALGPAVTFAPARRFVRELNFTIPVKAGLLPAGRKVGDVVIFWRDEHAPVRPVPMASVWLTGAAGGRGELRFSSTRLGTFQAAIEDAAGTRTRTRHYTYKGIVGVSMGGGGTASVGLRHPERWDFIAPLGGPANWSHMLHYVERYYLGGFCTASPDDGGEVGEHCAVPPATQPFERTQEFENWYYPEGRDGQGGTFDREEYCQIFRDMSLALGNPGMYNADSVYLPPGVPESWWRQAPEERCAHPAVLENFYDDEYNPDGSLPVITFCDGAEAQLSDGSGTDHGRWDPDGVNDYPLDVGLAVDVNGNGVRDAGEPVLRSGHEPYDDVGADGLPNELEPGYDALDNPDPNDDDFDYQFNPAGTEGNWRWDGPAGTDPGEPWVDAGLDGVPGTPQKGAGGYDYGEGNGVFDQSPYFENYLAHDAWTLLSNLPDAALDRIDVLADAGIHDLFPFVAGENAMLAALHARGRPVRFYNDFSALYGGAYLDEQLDPAKIDFLALGRHTMIRYGNPDADEAALARGDGGHVGTVTQLLNRLAYATFAMSARWPGGDRTRVAASGSGTMISADFVSPSTGRVSPYSMILPPGYHTEAYATTRYPVVFFLHGYGQEPQDLVASAIIFQNWMVSAAIPEPLRMQKLIMVFPDGRCRFPEGTPDYDRECIRGTFYADSIRPDGPQMETILFELMDYIDANYRTKEPEDIVETW
;
A
#
# COMPACT_ATOMS: atom_id res chain seq x y z
N ASP A 1 35.37 8.42 -15.11
CA ASP A 1 36.13 8.86 -16.29
C ASP A 1 35.22 9.11 -17.47
N ALA A 2 34.93 10.38 -17.70
CA ALA A 2 34.11 10.88 -18.79
C ALA A 2 34.99 11.79 -19.66
N ALA A 3 35.34 11.34 -20.86
CA ALA A 3 35.86 12.15 -21.95
C ALA A 3 35.82 11.33 -23.25
N ASP A 4 35.49 12.00 -24.35
CA ASP A 4 35.54 11.57 -25.76
C ASP A 4 34.34 10.78 -26.31
N ALA A 5 33.24 11.50 -26.55
CA ALA A 5 32.36 11.20 -27.68
C ALA A 5 32.41 12.40 -28.64
N VAL A 6 33.31 12.32 -29.62
CA VAL A 6 33.38 13.23 -30.76
C VAL A 6 32.32 12.79 -31.76
N ASP A 7 31.43 13.70 -32.12
CA ASP A 7 30.54 13.60 -33.29
C ASP A 7 31.39 13.33 -34.54
N VAL A 8 31.28 12.12 -35.08
CA VAL A 8 31.74 11.81 -36.44
C VAL A 8 30.49 11.59 -37.27
N ALA A 9 30.20 12.56 -38.14
CA ALA A 9 29.25 12.37 -39.24
C ALA A 9 29.84 11.29 -40.16
N ASP A 10 29.16 10.15 -40.24
CA ASP A 10 29.53 9.03 -41.11
C ASP A 10 28.89 9.26 -42.49
N GLU A 11 29.72 9.60 -43.48
CA GLU A 11 29.33 9.57 -44.88
C GLU A 11 29.32 8.11 -45.34
N GLY A 12 28.14 7.62 -45.74
CA GLY A 12 27.89 6.24 -46.14
C GLY A 12 28.90 5.66 -47.12
N GLY A 13 29.51 4.54 -46.71
CA GLY A 13 30.26 3.61 -47.55
C GLY A 13 29.63 2.23 -47.49
N ASP A 14 29.29 1.69 -48.66
CA ASP A 14 28.64 0.40 -48.88
C ASP A 14 29.41 -0.78 -48.23
N GLY A 15 28.76 -1.50 -47.30
CA GLY A 15 29.12 -2.88 -46.95
C GLY A 15 29.06 -3.31 -45.49
N GLU A 16 28.96 -2.39 -44.52
CA GLU A 16 28.85 -2.76 -43.10
C GLU A 16 27.36 -2.87 -42.67
N PRO A 17 26.97 -3.94 -41.93
CA PRO A 17 25.61 -4.08 -41.41
C PRO A 17 25.28 -2.97 -40.40
N GLU A 18 24.03 -2.55 -40.34
CA GLU A 18 23.61 -1.47 -39.44
C GLU A 18 23.83 -1.83 -37.97
N ARG A 19 24.17 -0.82 -37.16
CA ARG A 19 24.38 -1.00 -35.72
C ARG A 19 23.05 -0.91 -34.97
N ILE A 20 22.48 -2.09 -34.67
CA ILE A 20 21.19 -2.21 -33.99
C ILE A 20 21.29 -2.49 -32.48
N GLY A 21 22.49 -2.52 -31.90
CA GLY A 21 22.67 -2.97 -30.50
C GLY A 21 22.30 -4.44 -30.30
N ASP A 22 21.94 -4.86 -29.09
CA ASP A 22 21.54 -6.25 -28.84
C ASP A 22 20.14 -6.55 -29.37
N LEU A 23 19.93 -7.77 -29.88
CA LEU A 23 18.63 -8.29 -30.27
C LEU A 23 18.04 -9.06 -29.08
N ARG A 24 16.94 -8.56 -28.51
CA ARG A 24 16.34 -9.13 -27.30
C ARG A 24 14.90 -9.57 -27.55
N PRO A 25 14.56 -10.87 -27.40
CA PRO A 25 13.19 -11.32 -27.41
C PRO A 25 12.50 -10.99 -26.09
N ASP A 26 11.23 -10.63 -26.16
CA ASP A 26 10.35 -10.39 -25.02
C ASP A 26 8.94 -10.93 -25.31
N PRO A 27 8.54 -12.06 -24.70
CA PRO A 27 9.33 -12.92 -23.80
C PRO A 27 10.35 -13.81 -24.54
N GLY A 28 11.37 -14.31 -23.83
CA GLY A 28 12.31 -15.32 -24.35
C GLY A 28 11.75 -16.77 -24.39
N PHE A 29 10.54 -16.97 -23.88
CA PHE A 29 9.80 -18.23 -23.91
C PHE A 29 8.39 -17.96 -24.45
N VAL A 30 7.91 -18.79 -25.36
CA VAL A 30 6.55 -18.71 -25.93
C VAL A 30 5.89 -20.09 -25.88
N GLY A 31 4.77 -20.19 -25.15
CA GLY A 31 3.97 -21.41 -25.08
C GLY A 31 2.62 -21.23 -25.77
N MET A 32 2.09 -22.28 -26.42
CA MET A 32 0.74 -22.27 -27.01
C MET A 32 0.13 -23.67 -27.17
N PRO A 33 -1.20 -23.81 -27.24
CA PRO A 33 -1.83 -25.04 -27.73
C PRO A 33 -1.55 -25.26 -29.22
N ALA A 34 -1.63 -26.52 -29.68
CA ALA A 34 -1.50 -26.85 -31.09
C ALA A 34 -2.60 -26.16 -31.93
N GLY A 35 -2.20 -25.51 -33.02
CA GLY A 35 -3.08 -24.76 -33.93
C GLY A 35 -3.24 -23.28 -33.59
N GLU A 36 -2.76 -22.81 -32.43
CA GLU A 36 -2.77 -21.40 -32.05
C GLU A 36 -1.52 -20.65 -32.49
N SER A 37 -1.67 -19.34 -32.70
CA SER A 37 -0.56 -18.40 -32.91
C SER A 37 -0.29 -17.57 -31.65
N ARG A 38 0.96 -17.18 -31.47
CA ARG A 38 1.44 -16.24 -30.45
C ARG A 38 2.41 -15.26 -31.08
N THR A 39 2.53 -14.10 -30.47
CA THR A 39 3.45 -13.05 -30.91
C THR A 39 4.58 -12.90 -29.90
N VAL A 40 5.82 -12.84 -30.39
CA VAL A 40 7.00 -12.51 -29.59
C VAL A 40 7.58 -11.19 -30.10
N ARG A 41 7.77 -10.22 -29.20
CA ARG A 41 8.36 -8.93 -29.58
C ARG A 41 9.88 -9.03 -29.57
N LEU A 42 10.52 -8.59 -30.65
CA LEU A 42 11.96 -8.52 -30.78
C LEU A 42 12.40 -7.07 -30.68
N TRP A 43 13.10 -6.73 -29.59
CA TRP A 43 13.66 -5.40 -29.35
C TRP A 43 15.08 -5.28 -29.89
N VAL A 44 15.42 -4.08 -30.35
CA VAL A 44 16.79 -3.69 -30.69
C VAL A 44 17.30 -2.62 -29.73
N GLY A 45 18.60 -2.66 -29.41
CA GLY A 45 19.25 -1.64 -28.58
C GLY A 45 19.38 -0.27 -29.26
N HIS A 46 19.30 -0.22 -30.59
CA HIS A 46 19.27 1.00 -31.37
C HIS A 46 18.40 0.81 -32.62
N PRO A 47 17.47 1.73 -32.93
CA PRO A 47 16.66 1.61 -34.12
C PRO A 47 17.54 1.76 -35.38
N PRO A 48 17.27 0.97 -36.42
CA PRO A 48 18.06 1.04 -37.64
C PRO A 48 17.74 2.32 -38.43
N ALA A 49 18.73 2.90 -39.11
CA ALA A 49 18.55 4.08 -39.95
C ALA A 49 17.82 3.76 -41.26
N THR A 50 17.89 2.51 -41.72
CA THR A 50 17.15 1.96 -42.85
C THR A 50 16.48 0.64 -42.48
N GLY A 51 15.48 0.19 -43.24
CA GLY A 51 14.83 -1.09 -42.93
C GLY A 51 15.80 -2.26 -43.05
N ILE A 52 15.89 -3.11 -42.02
CA ILE A 52 16.73 -4.32 -42.02
C ILE A 52 15.87 -5.59 -42.08
N THR A 53 16.49 -6.68 -42.54
CA THR A 53 15.87 -8.01 -42.55
C THR A 53 16.52 -8.89 -41.50
N LEU A 54 15.72 -9.41 -40.58
CA LEU A 54 16.12 -10.43 -39.60
C LEU A 54 15.83 -11.80 -40.20
N GLU A 55 16.79 -12.71 -40.17
CA GLU A 55 16.59 -14.11 -40.55
C GLU A 55 16.00 -14.88 -39.36
N VAL A 56 15.03 -15.75 -39.61
CA VAL A 56 14.33 -16.50 -38.57
C VAL A 56 14.26 -17.97 -38.96
N ALA A 57 14.62 -18.85 -38.03
CA ALA A 57 14.55 -20.30 -38.22
C ALA A 57 14.13 -21.00 -36.92
N ALA A 58 13.31 -22.05 -37.02
CA ALA A 58 13.06 -22.96 -35.91
C ALA A 58 13.95 -24.20 -36.05
N ASP A 59 14.45 -24.73 -34.93
CA ASP A 59 15.23 -25.97 -34.92
C ASP A 59 14.35 -27.20 -35.32
N ASP A 60 13.02 -27.09 -35.23
CA ASP A 60 12.03 -28.10 -35.66
C ASP A 60 10.72 -27.45 -36.17
N ASP A 61 10.60 -27.33 -37.49
CA ASP A 61 9.42 -26.77 -38.17
C ASP A 61 8.16 -27.66 -38.07
N GLY A 62 8.29 -28.89 -37.55
CA GLY A 62 7.17 -29.78 -37.25
C GLY A 62 6.47 -29.42 -35.94
N VAL A 63 7.15 -28.71 -35.04
CA VAL A 63 6.62 -28.25 -33.75
C VAL A 63 6.01 -26.87 -33.90
N VAL A 64 6.71 -25.92 -34.51
CA VAL A 64 6.20 -24.56 -34.77
C VAL A 64 6.45 -24.13 -36.21
N SER A 65 5.61 -23.22 -36.71
CA SER A 65 5.88 -22.49 -37.94
C SER A 65 6.13 -21.01 -37.64
N VAL A 66 7.16 -20.47 -38.29
CA VAL A 66 7.61 -19.08 -38.20
C VAL A 66 7.89 -18.53 -39.60
N PRO A 67 7.75 -17.21 -39.85
CA PRO A 67 8.21 -16.62 -41.10
C PRO A 67 9.73 -16.82 -41.23
N ALA A 68 10.25 -17.06 -42.44
CA ALA A 68 11.70 -17.24 -42.66
C ALA A 68 12.51 -15.93 -42.49
N ALA A 69 11.83 -14.78 -42.54
CA ALA A 69 12.43 -13.48 -42.36
C ALA A 69 11.41 -12.46 -41.84
N LEU A 70 11.88 -11.47 -41.07
CA LEU A 70 11.11 -10.32 -40.60
C LEU A 70 11.77 -9.02 -41.07
N THR A 71 10.97 -8.02 -41.43
CA THR A 71 11.50 -6.68 -41.71
C THR A 71 11.32 -5.80 -40.48
N LEU A 72 12.43 -5.32 -39.90
CA LEU A 72 12.40 -4.25 -38.91
C LEU A 72 12.49 -2.91 -39.67
N PRO A 73 11.45 -2.06 -39.62
CA PRO A 73 11.45 -0.79 -40.34
C PRO A 73 12.53 0.19 -39.82
N ALA A 74 12.89 1.16 -40.65
CA ALA A 74 13.71 2.29 -40.20
C ALA A 74 13.05 2.99 -39.00
N ASP A 75 13.86 3.45 -38.06
CA ASP A 75 13.47 4.14 -36.83
C ASP A 75 12.63 3.28 -35.84
N ALA A 76 12.39 2.00 -36.14
CA ALA A 76 11.62 1.11 -35.28
C ALA A 76 12.50 0.46 -34.19
N TRP A 77 12.02 0.49 -32.95
CA TRP A 77 12.70 -0.13 -31.80
C TRP A 77 12.38 -1.61 -31.62
N TYR A 78 11.35 -2.11 -32.31
CA TYR A 78 10.94 -3.51 -32.22
C TYR A 78 10.21 -3.98 -33.47
N VAL A 79 10.16 -5.30 -33.64
CA VAL A 79 9.30 -6.00 -34.61
C VAL A 79 8.66 -7.21 -33.93
N ASP A 80 7.42 -7.51 -34.32
CA ASP A 80 6.65 -8.61 -33.74
C ASP A 80 6.80 -9.86 -34.63
N LEU A 81 7.23 -10.97 -34.03
CA LEU A 81 7.36 -12.30 -34.64
C LEU A 81 6.11 -13.13 -34.33
N GLU A 82 5.37 -13.54 -35.35
CA GLU A 82 4.29 -14.53 -35.20
C GLU A 82 4.86 -15.96 -35.19
N VAL A 83 4.50 -16.71 -34.16
CA VAL A 83 4.85 -18.12 -33.95
C VAL A 83 3.56 -18.92 -33.90
N ARG A 84 3.41 -19.93 -34.76
CA ARG A 84 2.25 -20.80 -34.77
C ARG A 84 2.61 -22.21 -34.32
N GLY A 85 1.88 -22.76 -33.35
CA GLY A 85 2.06 -24.13 -32.89
C GLY A 85 1.46 -25.13 -33.89
N GLU A 86 2.25 -26.11 -34.33
CA GLU A 86 1.82 -27.14 -35.29
C GLU A 86 1.54 -28.47 -34.59
N ALA A 87 2.47 -28.96 -33.78
CA ALA A 87 2.33 -30.23 -33.06
C ALA A 87 2.97 -30.15 -31.67
N VAL A 88 2.43 -30.92 -30.72
CA VAL A 88 2.93 -30.98 -29.35
C VAL A 88 4.42 -31.34 -29.34
N GLY A 89 5.21 -30.51 -28.67
CA GLY A 89 6.67 -30.61 -28.64
C GLY A 89 7.30 -29.26 -28.26
N SER A 90 8.62 -29.25 -28.11
CA SER A 90 9.38 -28.04 -27.83
C SER A 90 10.48 -27.85 -28.86
N THR A 91 10.76 -26.61 -29.22
CA THR A 91 11.83 -26.26 -30.16
C THR A 91 12.41 -24.89 -29.83
N THR A 92 13.55 -24.56 -30.43
CA THR A 92 14.18 -23.23 -30.29
C THR A 92 14.02 -22.48 -31.60
N ILE A 93 13.54 -21.24 -31.51
CA ILE A 93 13.52 -20.30 -32.63
C ILE A 93 14.76 -19.42 -32.50
N ARG A 94 15.50 -19.27 -33.58
CA ARG A 94 16.67 -18.41 -33.70
C ARG A 94 16.32 -17.25 -34.61
N VAL A 95 16.60 -16.04 -34.13
CA VAL A 95 16.51 -14.83 -34.93
C VAL A 95 17.90 -14.23 -35.05
N THR A 96 18.39 -14.07 -36.28
CA THR A 96 19.77 -13.67 -36.54
C THR A 96 19.83 -12.41 -37.40
N TYR A 97 20.77 -11.53 -37.05
CA TYR A 97 21.17 -10.39 -37.86
C TYR A 97 22.66 -10.15 -37.69
N ASP A 98 23.43 -10.31 -38.76
CA ASP A 98 24.89 -10.24 -38.73
C ASP A 98 25.47 -11.20 -37.65
N VAL A 99 26.19 -10.71 -36.65
CA VAL A 99 26.77 -11.51 -35.55
C VAL A 99 25.85 -11.66 -34.34
N ARG A 100 24.64 -11.10 -34.39
CA ARG A 100 23.68 -11.09 -33.27
C ARG A 100 22.68 -12.21 -33.45
N GLU A 101 22.39 -12.91 -32.36
CA GLU A 101 21.39 -13.97 -32.30
C GLU A 101 20.51 -13.79 -31.07
N ALA A 102 19.20 -13.86 -31.26
CA ALA A 102 18.21 -14.03 -30.21
C ALA A 102 17.67 -15.47 -30.27
N GLN A 103 17.56 -16.11 -29.10
CA GLN A 103 16.96 -17.43 -28.96
C GLN A 103 15.64 -17.32 -28.21
N ILE A 104 14.61 -17.98 -28.73
CA ILE A 104 13.29 -18.08 -28.13
C ILE A 104 12.96 -19.56 -27.96
N VAL A 105 12.62 -19.98 -26.75
CA VAL A 105 12.11 -21.34 -26.53
C VAL A 105 10.62 -21.36 -26.86
N ALA A 106 10.22 -22.20 -27.81
CA ALA A 106 8.82 -22.39 -28.17
C ALA A 106 8.31 -23.75 -27.68
N ASP A 107 7.14 -23.77 -27.07
CA ASP A 107 6.55 -24.98 -26.48
C ASP A 107 5.08 -25.12 -26.88
N VAL A 108 4.75 -26.22 -27.55
CA VAL A 108 3.39 -26.53 -27.97
C VAL A 108 2.81 -27.58 -27.04
N VAL A 109 1.76 -27.22 -26.31
CA VAL A 109 1.25 -27.98 -25.17
C VAL A 109 -0.14 -28.56 -25.44
N THR A 110 -0.50 -29.60 -24.70
CA THR A 110 -1.87 -30.10 -24.64
C THR A 110 -2.71 -29.29 -23.64
N THR A 111 -4.03 -29.25 -23.87
CA THR A 111 -4.97 -28.49 -23.03
C THR A 111 -5.43 -29.22 -21.76
N ASP A 112 -5.19 -30.52 -21.63
CA ASP A 112 -5.53 -31.27 -20.43
C ASP A 112 -4.64 -30.87 -19.25
N VAL A 113 -5.23 -30.56 -18.09
CA VAL A 113 -4.51 -30.35 -16.84
C VAL A 113 -4.65 -31.61 -16.00
N THR A 114 -3.61 -32.44 -15.98
CA THR A 114 -3.58 -33.68 -15.19
C THR A 114 -2.65 -33.52 -13.99
N CYS A 115 -2.96 -34.24 -12.92
CA CYS A 115 -2.16 -34.23 -11.70
C CYS A 115 -1.81 -35.66 -11.31
N ALA A 116 -0.54 -35.90 -10.95
CA ALA A 116 -0.08 -37.13 -10.34
C ALA A 116 1.04 -36.82 -9.34
N GLY A 117 1.16 -37.67 -8.32
CA GLY A 117 2.23 -37.57 -7.34
C GLY A 117 1.76 -37.07 -5.97
N THR A 118 2.72 -37.01 -5.05
CA THR A 118 2.56 -36.56 -3.66
C THR A 118 3.90 -36.08 -3.12
N GLY A 119 3.89 -35.27 -2.06
CA GLY A 119 5.06 -34.93 -1.26
C GLY A 119 4.70 -34.90 0.22
N SER A 120 5.67 -35.07 1.10
CA SER A 120 5.50 -34.78 2.53
C SER A 120 6.84 -34.54 3.20
N GLY A 121 6.84 -33.78 4.27
CA GLY A 121 8.00 -33.59 5.13
C GLY A 121 7.81 -32.46 6.12
N THR A 122 8.80 -32.28 6.99
CA THR A 122 8.85 -31.19 7.94
C THR A 122 9.30 -29.89 7.25
N LEU A 123 8.46 -28.87 7.25
CA LEU A 123 8.85 -27.52 6.89
C LEU A 123 9.45 -26.83 8.12
N ALA A 124 10.68 -26.35 7.99
CA ALA A 124 11.42 -25.64 9.04
C ALA A 124 12.03 -24.36 8.47
N PRO A 125 12.48 -23.39 9.29
CA PRO A 125 13.15 -22.18 8.80
C PRO A 125 14.29 -22.49 7.81
N GLY A 126 14.23 -21.90 6.63
CA GLY A 126 15.16 -22.12 5.51
C GLY A 126 14.94 -23.41 4.73
N GLY A 127 13.96 -24.22 5.11
CA GLY A 127 13.57 -25.46 4.46
C GLY A 127 12.50 -25.27 3.38
N ALA A 128 12.33 -26.31 2.58
CA ALA A 128 11.24 -26.42 1.62
C ALA A 128 10.76 -27.88 1.55
N VAL A 129 9.45 -28.05 1.37
CA VAL A 129 8.82 -29.35 1.07
C VAL A 129 8.39 -29.34 -0.39
N ARG A 130 8.70 -30.41 -1.13
CA ARG A 130 8.43 -30.54 -2.56
C ARG A 130 7.61 -31.79 -2.86
N GLY A 131 6.77 -31.71 -3.89
CA GLY A 131 6.09 -32.87 -4.45
C GLY A 131 7.05 -33.77 -5.22
N ALA A 132 6.60 -34.99 -5.50
CA ALA A 132 7.33 -35.99 -6.29
C ALA A 132 6.35 -36.86 -7.09
N GLY A 133 6.83 -37.45 -8.18
CA GLY A 133 6.03 -38.39 -8.99
C GLY A 133 5.06 -37.70 -9.93
N GLY A 134 5.48 -36.57 -10.53
CA GLY A 134 4.65 -35.73 -11.40
C GLY A 134 4.22 -34.39 -10.76
N LEU A 135 4.62 -34.15 -9.51
CA LEU A 135 4.33 -32.94 -8.72
C LEU A 135 5.60 -32.20 -8.29
N GLU A 136 6.72 -32.39 -9.00
CA GLU A 136 8.03 -31.81 -8.67
C GLU A 136 8.05 -30.27 -8.65
N ASP A 137 7.17 -29.68 -9.44
CA ASP A 137 6.98 -28.23 -9.60
C ASP A 137 6.07 -27.64 -8.49
N ALA A 138 5.49 -28.49 -7.63
CA ALA A 138 4.76 -28.06 -6.43
C ALA A 138 5.66 -28.02 -5.20
N SER A 139 5.69 -26.89 -4.50
CA SER A 139 6.47 -26.74 -3.28
C SER A 139 5.93 -25.68 -2.34
N VAL A 140 6.29 -25.80 -1.06
CA VAL A 140 6.15 -24.75 -0.05
C VAL A 140 7.51 -24.54 0.61
N ALA A 141 7.91 -23.29 0.80
CA ALA A 141 9.20 -22.90 1.36
C ALA A 141 9.06 -21.82 2.42
N MET A 142 9.93 -21.92 3.43
CA MET A 142 9.99 -21.01 4.56
C MET A 142 11.34 -20.28 4.56
N GLY A 143 11.32 -18.98 4.81
CA GLY A 143 12.54 -18.17 4.91
C GLY A 143 13.49 -18.64 6.01
N SER A 144 14.79 -18.40 5.83
CA SER A 144 15.83 -18.89 6.75
C SER A 144 15.79 -18.28 8.14
N ARG A 145 15.15 -17.12 8.28
CA ARG A 145 15.00 -16.39 9.55
C ARG A 145 13.54 -16.34 10.00
N ALA A 146 12.70 -17.22 9.45
CA ALA A 146 11.30 -17.25 9.80
C ALA A 146 11.12 -17.58 11.28
N GLU A 147 10.41 -16.73 12.00
CA GLU A 147 10.00 -16.93 13.38
C GLU A 147 8.78 -17.86 13.48
N LEU A 148 8.83 -18.98 12.76
CA LEU A 148 7.81 -20.03 12.80
C LEU A 148 8.44 -21.36 13.24
N PRO A 149 7.81 -22.09 14.18
CA PRO A 149 8.28 -23.42 14.54
C PRO A 149 8.15 -24.37 13.35
N ALA A 150 8.96 -25.43 13.34
CA ALA A 150 8.86 -26.45 12.30
C ALA A 150 7.53 -27.22 12.41
N PHE A 151 6.91 -27.56 11.26
CA PHE A 151 5.66 -28.32 11.21
C PHE A 151 5.62 -29.27 10.01
N GLU A 152 4.82 -30.33 10.10
CA GLU A 152 4.64 -31.28 9.01
C GLU A 152 3.72 -30.71 7.93
N VAL A 153 4.09 -30.92 6.67
CA VAL A 153 3.26 -30.58 5.51
C VAL A 153 3.21 -31.75 4.55
N SER A 154 2.05 -31.97 3.95
CA SER A 154 1.86 -32.87 2.81
C SER A 154 1.39 -32.08 1.58
N ILE A 155 1.80 -32.56 0.40
CA ILE A 155 1.47 -31.99 -0.90
C ILE A 155 0.77 -33.09 -1.71
N ALA A 156 -0.41 -32.85 -2.23
CA ALA A 156 -1.17 -33.83 -3.00
C ALA A 156 -2.02 -33.19 -4.10
N CYS A 157 -2.35 -33.98 -5.12
CA CYS A 157 -3.33 -33.61 -6.12
C CYS A 157 -4.74 -33.51 -5.53
N ALA A 158 -5.50 -32.52 -5.99
CA ALA A 158 -6.92 -32.37 -5.68
C ALA A 158 -7.79 -32.40 -6.94
N GLY A 159 -9.10 -32.54 -6.73
CA GLY A 159 -10.09 -32.31 -7.78
C GLY A 159 -10.13 -30.84 -8.18
N ASP A 160 -10.54 -30.58 -9.43
CA ASP A 160 -10.70 -29.25 -9.99
C ASP A 160 -11.60 -28.37 -9.12
N ILE A 161 -11.11 -27.17 -8.82
CA ILE A 161 -11.82 -26.16 -8.03
C ILE A 161 -12.17 -24.93 -8.86
N VAL A 162 -11.72 -24.84 -10.11
CA VAL A 162 -11.96 -23.66 -10.94
C VAL A 162 -13.44 -23.55 -11.32
N PRO A 163 -14.11 -22.41 -11.06
CA PRO A 163 -15.52 -22.22 -11.38
C PRO A 163 -15.74 -22.03 -12.89
N ALA A 164 -17.01 -22.11 -13.32
CA ALA A 164 -17.39 -21.85 -14.71
C ALA A 164 -17.05 -20.42 -15.15
N GLY A 165 -16.68 -20.24 -16.42
CA GLY A 165 -16.22 -18.96 -16.97
C GLY A 165 -14.71 -18.72 -16.81
N TYR A 166 -14.02 -19.70 -16.24
CA TYR A 166 -12.57 -19.71 -16.10
C TYR A 166 -12.00 -20.99 -16.72
N THR A 167 -10.79 -20.86 -17.26
CA THR A 167 -10.00 -21.96 -17.80
C THR A 167 -8.80 -22.20 -16.88
N ALA A 168 -8.66 -23.43 -16.38
CA ALA A 168 -7.53 -23.82 -15.54
C ALA A 168 -6.21 -23.81 -16.32
N LEU A 169 -5.16 -23.27 -15.71
CA LEU A 169 -3.78 -23.26 -16.25
C LEU A 169 -2.96 -24.45 -15.74
N GLY A 170 -3.39 -25.09 -14.66
CA GLY A 170 -2.74 -26.24 -14.04
C GLY A 170 -3.72 -27.02 -13.17
N PRO A 171 -3.28 -28.16 -12.61
CA PRO A 171 -4.10 -28.93 -11.68
C PRO A 171 -4.27 -28.24 -10.33
N ALA A 172 -5.30 -28.62 -9.58
CA ALA A 172 -5.44 -28.26 -8.18
C ALA A 172 -4.42 -29.02 -7.31
N VAL A 173 -3.74 -28.30 -6.41
CA VAL A 173 -2.75 -28.86 -5.48
C VAL A 173 -3.09 -28.47 -4.05
N THR A 174 -3.21 -29.47 -3.17
CA THR A 174 -3.44 -29.31 -1.73
C THR A 174 -2.11 -29.33 -0.98
N PHE A 175 -1.94 -28.34 -0.11
CA PHE A 175 -0.94 -28.30 0.96
C PHE A 175 -1.68 -28.47 2.28
N ALA A 176 -1.45 -29.57 2.99
CA ALA A 176 -2.19 -29.93 4.20
C ALA A 176 -1.27 -30.17 5.41
N PRO A 177 -1.75 -29.98 6.65
CA PRO A 177 -3.12 -29.57 7.01
C PRO A 177 -3.41 -28.10 6.67
N ALA A 178 -4.70 -27.73 6.64
CA ALA A 178 -5.09 -26.33 6.54
C ALA A 178 -4.54 -25.56 7.76
N ARG A 179 -4.06 -24.33 7.55
CA ARG A 179 -3.46 -23.52 8.61
C ARG A 179 -3.31 -22.06 8.18
N ARG A 180 -3.51 -21.12 9.11
CA ARG A 180 -3.27 -19.68 8.96
C ARG A 180 -1.97 -19.26 9.69
N PHE A 181 -1.29 -18.25 9.16
CA PHE A 181 -0.08 -17.64 9.72
C PHE A 181 -0.17 -16.11 9.68
N VAL A 182 0.49 -15.42 10.62
CA VAL A 182 0.70 -13.96 10.60
C VAL A 182 1.91 -13.53 9.76
N ARG A 183 2.36 -14.42 8.85
CA ARG A 183 3.38 -14.13 7.84
C ARG A 183 3.13 -14.94 6.59
N GLU A 184 3.75 -14.53 5.50
CA GLU A 184 3.66 -15.28 4.25
C GLU A 184 4.75 -16.36 4.12
N LEU A 185 4.36 -17.45 3.46
CA LEU A 185 5.24 -18.52 2.97
C LEU A 185 5.25 -18.49 1.44
N ASN A 186 6.32 -19.02 0.84
CA ASN A 186 6.47 -19.08 -0.61
C ASN A 186 5.95 -20.41 -1.16
N PHE A 187 5.11 -20.35 -2.18
CA PHE A 187 4.51 -21.51 -2.82
C PHE A 187 4.85 -21.57 -4.30
N THR A 188 4.92 -22.79 -4.82
CA THR A 188 4.88 -23.06 -6.26
C THR A 188 3.82 -24.10 -6.55
N ILE A 189 3.08 -23.94 -7.64
CA ILE A 189 2.19 -24.96 -8.19
C ILE A 189 2.47 -25.19 -9.69
N PRO A 190 2.32 -26.43 -10.19
CA PRO A 190 2.51 -26.74 -11.60
C PRO A 190 1.44 -26.06 -12.45
N VAL A 191 1.89 -25.49 -13.57
CA VAL A 191 1.02 -24.88 -14.59
C VAL A 191 1.59 -25.14 -15.97
N LYS A 192 0.74 -25.07 -16.98
CA LYS A 192 1.14 -25.04 -18.39
C LYS A 192 1.11 -23.60 -18.86
N ALA A 193 2.27 -22.93 -18.85
CA ALA A 193 2.37 -21.53 -19.28
C ALA A 193 1.80 -21.29 -20.70
N GLY A 194 1.88 -22.29 -21.58
CA GLY A 194 1.28 -22.21 -22.91
C GLY A 194 -0.25 -22.16 -22.96
N LEU A 195 -0.94 -22.44 -21.85
CA LEU A 195 -2.39 -22.26 -21.75
C LEU A 195 -2.79 -20.81 -21.49
N LEU A 196 -1.83 -19.92 -21.19
CA LEU A 196 -2.10 -18.49 -21.15
C LEU A 196 -2.47 -18.02 -22.59
N PRO A 197 -3.70 -17.52 -22.82
CA PRO A 197 -4.16 -17.08 -24.13
C PRO A 197 -3.33 -15.91 -24.69
N ALA A 198 -3.37 -15.73 -26.01
CA ALA A 198 -2.68 -14.62 -26.67
C ALA A 198 -3.16 -13.26 -26.13
N GLY A 199 -2.22 -12.34 -25.89
CA GLY A 199 -2.51 -10.99 -25.38
C GLY A 199 -2.82 -10.94 -23.89
N ARG A 200 -2.88 -12.09 -23.20
CA ARG A 200 -3.02 -12.16 -21.74
C ARG A 200 -1.65 -12.09 -21.07
N LYS A 201 -1.63 -11.59 -19.84
CA LYS A 201 -0.42 -11.41 -19.04
C LYS A 201 -0.54 -12.17 -17.72
N VAL A 202 0.56 -12.27 -16.99
CA VAL A 202 0.55 -12.82 -15.61
C VAL A 202 -0.44 -12.06 -14.72
N GLY A 203 -0.65 -10.76 -15.00
CA GLY A 203 -1.66 -9.92 -14.35
C GLY A 203 -3.12 -10.34 -14.56
N ASP A 204 -3.40 -11.30 -15.46
CA ASP A 204 -4.75 -11.85 -15.69
C ASP A 204 -4.96 -13.20 -14.98
N VAL A 205 -3.91 -13.77 -14.37
CA VAL A 205 -3.98 -15.08 -13.70
C VAL A 205 -4.66 -14.95 -12.34
N VAL A 206 -5.76 -15.66 -12.15
CA VAL A 206 -6.48 -15.75 -10.88
C VAL A 206 -6.08 -17.05 -10.19
N ILE A 207 -5.78 -16.98 -8.89
CA ILE A 207 -5.55 -18.17 -8.07
C ILE A 207 -6.80 -18.40 -7.24
N PHE A 208 -7.43 -19.56 -7.44
CA PHE A 208 -8.51 -20.03 -6.59
C PHE A 208 -7.92 -20.77 -5.40
N TRP A 209 -8.51 -20.53 -4.24
CA TRP A 209 -8.18 -21.21 -2.99
C TRP A 209 -9.43 -21.76 -2.33
N ARG A 210 -9.28 -22.87 -1.62
CA ARG A 210 -10.20 -23.41 -0.61
C ARG A 210 -9.42 -24.22 0.41
N ASP A 211 -10.06 -24.56 1.51
CA ASP A 211 -9.63 -25.67 2.36
C ASP A 211 -10.80 -26.61 2.67
N GLU A 212 -10.75 -27.32 3.80
CA GLU A 212 -11.80 -28.25 4.21
C GLU A 212 -12.97 -27.56 4.94
N HIS A 213 -12.79 -26.30 5.35
CA HIS A 213 -13.74 -25.49 6.10
C HIS A 213 -14.27 -24.29 5.30
N ALA A 214 -13.46 -23.73 4.40
CA ALA A 214 -13.80 -22.57 3.57
C ALA A 214 -14.13 -22.94 2.12
N PRO A 215 -15.16 -22.30 1.50
CA PRO A 215 -15.51 -22.49 0.09
C PRO A 215 -14.45 -21.94 -0.87
N VAL A 216 -14.57 -22.36 -2.13
CA VAL A 216 -13.70 -21.87 -3.21
C VAL A 216 -13.92 -20.38 -3.46
N ARG A 217 -12.84 -19.61 -3.47
CA ARG A 217 -12.83 -18.18 -3.81
C ARG A 217 -11.58 -17.77 -4.58
N PRO A 218 -11.65 -16.71 -5.41
CA PRO A 218 -10.46 -16.10 -5.99
C PRO A 218 -9.72 -15.30 -4.92
N VAL A 219 -8.40 -15.44 -4.83
CA VAL A 219 -7.58 -14.75 -3.82
C VAL A 219 -6.45 -13.98 -4.53
N PRO A 220 -6.24 -12.69 -4.20
CA PRO A 220 -5.16 -11.87 -4.75
C PRO A 220 -3.84 -12.25 -4.07
N MET A 221 -3.27 -13.40 -4.45
CA MET A 221 -1.98 -13.83 -3.91
C MET A 221 -0.88 -12.83 -4.25
N ALA A 222 0.12 -12.76 -3.37
CA ALA A 222 1.23 -11.86 -3.54
C ALA A 222 2.34 -12.43 -4.42
N SER A 223 3.07 -11.55 -5.10
CA SER A 223 4.25 -11.90 -5.92
C SER A 223 3.99 -13.02 -6.93
N VAL A 224 2.82 -12.98 -7.58
CA VAL A 224 2.43 -13.98 -8.58
C VAL A 224 3.36 -13.89 -9.78
N TRP A 225 4.07 -14.99 -10.06
CA TRP A 225 4.97 -15.06 -11.20
C TRP A 225 4.87 -16.39 -11.95
N LEU A 226 4.64 -16.29 -13.25
CA LEU A 226 4.52 -17.44 -14.14
C LEU A 226 5.83 -17.69 -14.89
N THR A 227 6.34 -18.90 -14.79
CA THR A 227 7.48 -19.36 -15.59
C THR A 227 7.09 -20.54 -16.46
N GLY A 228 7.47 -20.49 -17.73
CA GLY A 228 7.33 -21.60 -18.66
C GLY A 228 8.64 -22.35 -18.85
N ALA A 229 8.53 -23.65 -19.12
CA ALA A 229 9.65 -24.51 -19.44
C ALA A 229 9.28 -25.47 -20.56
N ALA A 230 10.30 -25.96 -21.29
CA ALA A 230 10.10 -26.94 -22.34
C ALA A 230 9.43 -28.24 -21.81
N GLY A 231 8.63 -28.87 -22.67
CA GLY A 231 7.97 -30.14 -22.41
C GLY A 231 6.61 -29.99 -21.73
N GLY A 232 5.92 -28.86 -21.92
CA GLY A 232 4.64 -28.59 -21.30
C GLY A 232 4.71 -28.38 -19.80
N ARG A 233 5.86 -27.94 -19.29
CA ARG A 233 6.08 -27.69 -17.86
C ARG A 233 6.08 -26.19 -17.55
N GLY A 234 5.81 -25.87 -16.30
CA GLY A 234 5.80 -24.50 -15.82
C GLY A 234 5.46 -24.43 -14.35
N GLU A 235 5.87 -23.34 -13.72
CA GLU A 235 5.63 -23.06 -12.32
C GLU A 235 4.91 -21.72 -12.20
N LEU A 236 3.85 -21.69 -11.40
CA LEU A 236 3.31 -20.46 -10.85
C LEU A 236 3.82 -20.31 -9.42
N ARG A 237 4.56 -19.23 -9.17
CA ARG A 237 5.06 -18.87 -7.84
C ARG A 237 4.17 -17.81 -7.23
N PHE A 238 3.95 -17.87 -5.93
CA PHE A 238 3.20 -16.87 -5.17
C PHE A 238 3.51 -16.97 -3.67
N SER A 239 3.09 -15.97 -2.91
CA SER A 239 3.15 -15.93 -1.45
C SER A 239 1.75 -15.99 -0.85
N SER A 240 1.60 -16.69 0.28
CA SER A 240 0.33 -16.89 0.99
C SER A 240 0.53 -17.01 2.49
N THR A 241 -0.42 -16.47 3.27
CA THR A 241 -0.54 -16.62 4.74
C THR A 241 -1.31 -17.88 5.14
N ARG A 242 -1.88 -18.63 4.19
CA ARG A 242 -2.65 -19.84 4.45
C ARG A 242 -2.14 -21.06 3.68
N LEU A 243 -2.29 -22.25 4.26
CA LEU A 243 -2.26 -23.54 3.56
C LEU A 243 -3.65 -23.86 2.99
N GLY A 244 -3.76 -24.91 2.18
CA GLY A 244 -5.01 -25.30 1.54
C GLY A 244 -4.82 -25.79 0.10
N THR A 245 -5.88 -25.79 -0.67
CA THR A 245 -5.89 -26.20 -2.08
C THR A 245 -5.86 -25.00 -2.99
N PHE A 246 -4.86 -24.93 -3.87
CA PHE A 246 -4.68 -23.84 -4.83
C PHE A 246 -4.83 -24.34 -6.26
N GLN A 247 -5.44 -23.52 -7.11
CA GLN A 247 -5.46 -23.77 -8.55
C GLN A 247 -5.44 -22.46 -9.34
N ALA A 248 -4.53 -22.37 -10.30
CA ALA A 248 -4.41 -21.22 -11.18
C ALA A 248 -5.37 -21.33 -12.37
N ALA A 249 -6.00 -20.22 -12.72
CA ALA A 249 -6.89 -20.12 -13.85
C ALA A 249 -6.82 -18.74 -14.50
N ILE A 250 -7.47 -18.62 -15.65
CA ILE A 250 -7.73 -17.34 -16.31
C ILE A 250 -9.21 -17.23 -16.63
N GLU A 251 -9.75 -16.03 -16.51
CA GLU A 251 -11.12 -15.78 -16.94
C GLU A 251 -11.20 -15.84 -18.47
N ASP A 252 -12.20 -16.54 -19.00
CA ASP A 252 -12.37 -16.74 -20.44
C ASP A 252 -12.50 -15.40 -21.20
N ALA A 253 -13.00 -14.35 -20.52
CA ALA A 253 -13.23 -13.02 -21.09
C ALA A 253 -12.14 -11.97 -20.77
N ALA A 254 -11.16 -12.23 -19.91
CA ALA A 254 -10.22 -11.19 -19.40
C ALA A 254 -9.29 -10.56 -20.45
N GLY A 255 -9.58 -9.42 -21.08
CA GLY A 255 -8.79 -8.87 -22.20
C GLY A 255 -9.52 -8.94 -23.54
N THR A 256 -10.78 -9.38 -23.56
CA THR A 256 -11.69 -9.20 -24.72
C THR A 256 -12.64 -8.04 -24.51
N ARG A 257 -12.64 -7.41 -23.33
CA ARG A 257 -13.58 -6.35 -22.99
C ARG A 257 -13.01 -5.03 -23.44
N THR A 258 -13.88 -4.13 -23.85
CA THR A 258 -13.51 -2.75 -24.13
C THR A 258 -14.31 -1.82 -23.25
N ARG A 259 -13.71 -0.69 -22.91
CA ARG A 259 -14.37 0.39 -22.16
C ARG A 259 -13.90 1.73 -22.69
N THR A 260 -14.77 2.73 -22.61
CA THR A 260 -14.32 4.11 -22.77
C THR A 260 -13.90 4.63 -21.41
N ARG A 261 -12.62 4.96 -21.25
CA ARG A 261 -12.11 5.62 -20.05
C ARG A 261 -12.02 7.13 -20.30
N HIS A 262 -12.53 7.90 -19.36
CA HIS A 262 -12.31 9.34 -19.29
C HIS A 262 -10.97 9.59 -18.59
N TYR A 263 -10.02 10.18 -19.31
CA TYR A 263 -8.72 10.60 -18.79
C TYR A 263 -8.76 12.07 -18.41
N THR A 264 -8.38 12.37 -17.17
CA THR A 264 -8.16 13.73 -16.66
C THR A 264 -6.72 14.21 -16.86
N TYR A 265 -5.80 13.28 -17.12
CA TYR A 265 -4.36 13.48 -17.17
C TYR A 265 -3.73 13.97 -15.87
N LYS A 266 -4.33 13.57 -14.74
CA LYS A 266 -3.92 13.97 -13.40
C LYS A 266 -3.72 12.78 -12.50
N GLY A 267 -2.58 12.76 -11.80
CA GLY A 267 -2.28 11.80 -10.75
C GLY A 267 -2.01 12.51 -9.44
N ILE A 268 -2.41 11.90 -8.33
CA ILE A 268 -2.05 12.33 -6.98
C ILE A 268 -1.18 11.24 -6.34
N VAL A 269 -0.06 11.66 -5.75
CA VAL A 269 0.91 10.78 -5.08
C VAL A 269 1.36 11.45 -3.79
N GLY A 270 1.75 10.68 -2.78
CA GLY A 270 2.27 11.28 -1.56
C GLY A 270 2.90 10.28 -0.62
N VAL A 271 3.76 10.77 0.26
CA VAL A 271 4.49 9.95 1.24
C VAL A 271 4.15 10.35 2.67
N SER A 272 4.10 9.38 3.59
CA SER A 272 3.82 9.60 5.02
C SER A 272 2.49 10.35 5.22
N MET A 273 2.52 11.54 5.85
CA MET A 273 1.36 12.46 5.91
C MET A 273 0.71 12.69 4.53
N GLY A 274 1.52 12.88 3.49
CA GLY A 274 1.04 13.05 2.11
C GLY A 274 0.47 11.76 1.52
N GLY A 275 0.86 10.58 2.01
CA GLY A 275 0.26 9.30 1.62
C GLY A 275 -1.17 9.15 2.14
N GLY A 276 -1.38 9.47 3.42
CA GLY A 276 -2.73 9.56 4.00
C GLY A 276 -3.60 10.61 3.28
N GLY A 277 -3.04 11.81 3.03
CA GLY A 277 -3.71 12.85 2.24
C GLY A 277 -4.03 12.42 0.82
N THR A 278 -3.16 11.65 0.17
CA THR A 278 -3.37 11.11 -1.18
C THR A 278 -4.54 10.12 -1.21
N ALA A 279 -4.60 9.20 -0.25
CA ALA A 279 -5.70 8.25 -0.15
C ALA A 279 -7.04 8.96 0.08
N SER A 280 -7.09 9.85 1.08
CA SER A 280 -8.30 10.61 1.44
C SER A 280 -8.77 11.54 0.31
N VAL A 281 -7.96 12.53 -0.09
CA VAL A 281 -8.33 13.52 -1.11
C VAL A 281 -8.60 12.85 -2.45
N GLY A 282 -7.80 11.85 -2.81
CA GLY A 282 -7.97 11.08 -4.04
C GLY A 282 -9.33 10.40 -4.13
N LEU A 283 -9.73 9.69 -3.06
CA LEU A 283 -10.93 8.85 -3.05
C LEU A 283 -12.22 9.60 -2.76
N ARG A 284 -12.16 10.77 -2.10
CA ARG A 284 -13.31 11.68 -1.97
C ARG A 284 -13.63 12.43 -3.26
N HIS A 285 -12.64 12.60 -4.14
CA HIS A 285 -12.75 13.33 -5.41
C HIS A 285 -12.25 12.51 -6.61
N PRO A 286 -12.74 11.28 -6.83
CA PRO A 286 -12.21 10.37 -7.85
C PRO A 286 -12.41 10.88 -9.28
N GLU A 287 -13.29 11.86 -9.50
CA GLU A 287 -13.49 12.54 -10.78
C GLU A 287 -12.34 13.48 -11.18
N ARG A 288 -11.44 13.82 -10.25
CA ARG A 288 -10.31 14.72 -10.51
C ARG A 288 -9.03 13.99 -10.90
N TRP A 289 -9.01 12.66 -10.79
CA TRP A 289 -7.80 11.85 -10.85
C TRP A 289 -7.95 10.63 -11.74
N ASP A 290 -6.89 10.29 -12.48
CA ASP A 290 -6.74 8.99 -13.12
C ASP A 290 -6.04 7.98 -12.20
N PHE A 291 -5.13 8.48 -11.35
CA PHE A 291 -4.26 7.70 -10.48
C PHE A 291 -4.22 8.27 -9.06
N ILE A 292 -4.36 7.38 -8.07
CA ILE A 292 -4.23 7.68 -6.65
C ILE A 292 -3.13 6.76 -6.09
N ALA A 293 -2.01 7.34 -5.68
CA ALA A 293 -0.81 6.60 -5.29
C ALA A 293 -0.36 6.94 -3.85
N PRO A 294 -1.03 6.40 -2.82
CA PRO A 294 -0.61 6.57 -1.45
C PRO A 294 0.65 5.72 -1.20
N LEU A 295 1.78 6.38 -0.94
CA LEU A 295 3.07 5.71 -0.70
C LEU A 295 3.39 5.79 0.79
N GLY A 296 2.77 4.92 1.58
CA GLY A 296 2.88 4.87 3.03
C GLY A 296 2.18 6.03 3.70
N GLY A 297 1.33 5.76 4.68
CA GLY A 297 0.62 6.76 5.47
C GLY A 297 -0.67 6.21 6.06
N PRO A 298 -1.39 6.99 6.87
CA PRO A 298 -2.67 6.56 7.43
C PRO A 298 -3.76 6.62 6.35
N ALA A 299 -3.76 5.65 5.43
CA ALA A 299 -4.76 5.53 4.38
C ALA A 299 -6.06 4.92 4.89
N ASN A 300 -5.98 4.06 5.92
CA ASN A 300 -7.10 3.34 6.51
C ASN A 300 -7.28 3.75 7.97
N TRP A 301 -8.26 4.59 8.26
CA TRP A 301 -8.52 5.06 9.61
C TRP A 301 -9.23 4.03 10.48
N SER A 302 -9.97 3.07 9.92
CA SER A 302 -10.55 1.99 10.74
C SER A 302 -9.45 1.16 11.42
N HIS A 303 -8.45 0.72 10.64
CA HIS A 303 -7.27 0.04 11.20
C HIS A 303 -6.45 0.96 12.09
N MET A 304 -6.16 2.19 11.66
CA MET A 304 -5.28 3.09 12.42
C MET A 304 -5.87 3.51 13.77
N LEU A 305 -7.18 3.78 13.85
CA LEU A 305 -7.84 4.14 15.11
C LEU A 305 -7.86 2.94 16.06
N HIS A 306 -8.21 1.76 15.56
CA HIS A 306 -8.10 0.51 16.34
C HIS A 306 -6.67 0.28 16.85
N TYR A 307 -5.67 0.45 15.99
CA TYR A 307 -4.26 0.30 16.36
C TYR A 307 -3.82 1.33 17.41
N VAL A 308 -4.35 2.56 17.33
CA VAL A 308 -4.10 3.60 18.34
C VAL A 308 -4.73 3.24 19.67
N GLU A 309 -6.00 2.87 19.70
CA GLU A 309 -6.72 2.50 20.93
C GLU A 309 -6.11 1.27 21.59
N ARG A 310 -5.78 0.24 20.81
CA ARG A 310 -5.27 -1.04 21.31
C ARG A 310 -3.82 -0.97 21.77
N TYR A 311 -2.96 -0.23 21.05
CA TYR A 311 -1.52 -0.26 21.27
C TYR A 311 -0.96 1.10 21.72
N TYR A 312 -1.20 2.17 20.96
CA TYR A 312 -0.63 3.48 21.33
C TYR A 312 -1.18 4.01 22.64
N LEU A 313 -2.43 3.66 23.00
CA LEU A 313 -3.11 4.06 24.24
C LEU A 313 -3.32 2.90 25.24
N GLY A 314 -2.86 1.69 24.90
CA GLY A 314 -3.03 0.48 25.73
C GLY A 314 -1.81 0.13 26.60
N GLY A 315 -1.86 -1.04 27.26
CA GLY A 315 -0.79 -1.56 28.13
C GLY A 315 -1.01 -1.39 29.62
N PHE A 316 -2.27 -1.23 30.03
CA PHE A 316 -2.66 -0.99 31.42
C PHE A 316 -3.63 -2.07 31.89
N CYS A 317 -3.60 -2.38 33.18
CA CYS A 317 -4.60 -3.26 33.78
C CYS A 317 -5.93 -2.53 33.94
N THR A 318 -7.00 -3.20 33.55
CA THR A 318 -8.38 -2.74 33.74
C THR A 318 -8.86 -3.01 35.17
N ALA A 319 -10.02 -2.46 35.52
CA ALA A 319 -10.77 -2.76 36.74
C ALA A 319 -11.40 -4.16 36.70
N SER A 320 -11.26 -4.90 35.60
CA SER A 320 -11.71 -6.28 35.49
C SER A 320 -10.88 -7.20 36.39
N PRO A 321 -11.51 -8.05 37.21
CA PRO A 321 -10.79 -9.01 38.04
C PRO A 321 -10.05 -10.09 37.22
N ASP A 322 -10.36 -10.22 35.93
CA ASP A 322 -9.79 -11.24 35.03
C ASP A 322 -8.48 -10.79 34.36
N ASP A 323 -8.12 -9.51 34.44
CA ASP A 323 -6.95 -8.93 33.77
C ASP A 323 -5.61 -9.25 34.46
N GLY A 324 -5.68 -9.76 35.69
CA GLY A 324 -4.52 -10.28 36.42
C GLY A 324 -3.66 -9.22 37.13
N GLY A 325 -4.11 -7.96 37.15
CA GLY A 325 -3.53 -6.85 37.91
C GLY A 325 -4.60 -5.85 38.37
N GLU A 326 -4.19 -4.75 39.00
CA GLU A 326 -5.09 -3.67 39.45
C GLU A 326 -4.89 -2.42 38.58
N VAL A 327 -5.92 -1.56 38.48
CA VAL A 327 -5.80 -0.25 37.81
C VAL A 327 -4.61 0.54 38.41
N GLY A 328 -3.75 1.08 37.54
CA GLY A 328 -2.47 1.68 37.93
C GLY A 328 -1.26 0.74 37.77
N GLU A 329 -1.47 -0.50 37.30
CA GLU A 329 -0.41 -1.45 36.95
C GLU A 329 -0.38 -1.72 35.43
N HIS A 330 0.73 -2.32 34.97
CA HIS A 330 0.87 -2.79 33.59
C HIS A 330 0.34 -4.20 33.40
N CYS A 331 -0.45 -4.37 32.34
CA CYS A 331 -0.95 -5.67 31.90
C CYS A 331 -0.48 -5.98 30.49
N ALA A 332 -0.47 -7.26 30.15
CA ALA A 332 0.07 -7.73 28.87
C ALA A 332 -0.81 -7.27 27.70
N VAL A 333 -0.20 -6.62 26.72
CA VAL A 333 -0.91 -6.25 25.48
C VAL A 333 -1.10 -7.49 24.60
N PRO A 334 -2.30 -7.69 24.02
CA PRO A 334 -2.53 -8.77 23.07
C PRO A 334 -1.57 -8.74 21.87
N PRO A 335 -1.27 -9.91 21.27
CA PRO A 335 -0.42 -9.96 20.08
C PRO A 335 -1.11 -9.33 18.86
N ALA A 336 -0.28 -8.78 17.96
CA ALA A 336 -0.70 -8.35 16.63
C ALA A 336 -1.41 -9.47 15.86
N THR A 337 -2.53 -9.14 15.22
CA THR A 337 -3.37 -10.12 14.52
C THR A 337 -3.19 -10.06 13.00
N GLN A 338 -2.65 -8.95 12.49
CA GLN A 338 -2.42 -8.75 11.07
C GLN A 338 -0.95 -8.98 10.67
N PRO A 339 -0.69 -9.49 9.45
CA PRO A 339 0.67 -9.55 8.93
C PRO A 339 1.34 -8.18 8.92
N PHE A 340 2.59 -8.14 9.39
CA PHE A 340 3.44 -6.94 9.47
C PHE A 340 2.99 -5.85 10.46
N GLU A 341 1.95 -6.11 11.26
CA GLU A 341 1.62 -5.31 12.43
C GLU A 341 2.57 -5.65 13.60
N ARG A 342 2.75 -4.72 14.53
CA ARG A 342 3.61 -4.88 15.70
C ARG A 342 2.83 -4.65 16.98
N THR A 343 3.12 -5.44 18.01
CA THR A 343 2.64 -5.16 19.37
C THR A 343 3.53 -4.09 20.01
N GLN A 344 2.90 -3.11 20.65
CA GLN A 344 3.53 -2.05 21.45
C GLN A 344 2.54 -1.55 22.52
N GLU A 345 2.96 -0.65 23.39
CA GLU A 345 2.14 -0.11 24.49
C GLU A 345 2.44 1.36 24.75
N PHE A 346 1.57 2.08 25.47
CA PHE A 346 1.65 3.53 25.64
C PHE A 346 3.03 4.01 26.16
N GLU A 347 3.61 3.29 27.11
CA GLU A 347 4.90 3.65 27.72
C GLU A 347 6.12 3.15 26.93
N ASN A 348 5.92 2.28 25.93
CA ASN A 348 6.97 1.73 25.10
C ASN A 348 6.49 1.68 23.63
N TRP A 349 6.42 2.85 23.00
CA TRP A 349 6.15 2.93 21.56
C TRP A 349 7.35 2.41 20.78
N TYR A 350 7.09 1.64 19.73
CA TYR A 350 8.13 1.02 18.94
C TYR A 350 8.84 2.05 18.08
N TYR A 351 10.12 2.30 18.41
CA TYR A 351 11.06 2.94 17.51
C TYR A 351 12.27 2.03 17.24
N PRO A 352 12.66 1.81 15.97
CA PRO A 352 13.80 0.98 15.63
C PRO A 352 15.13 1.73 15.83
N GLU A 353 15.61 1.78 17.07
CA GLU A 353 16.83 2.51 17.44
C GLU A 353 18.07 2.19 16.61
N GLY A 354 18.81 3.26 16.26
CA GLY A 354 20.04 3.16 15.47
C GLY A 354 19.86 2.60 14.05
N ARG A 355 18.62 2.50 13.54
CA ARG A 355 18.33 2.05 12.18
C ARG A 355 17.99 3.23 11.26
N ASP A 356 18.57 3.24 10.06
CA ASP A 356 18.22 4.20 9.02
C ASP A 356 16.78 3.98 8.51
N GLY A 357 16.32 4.82 7.59
CA GLY A 357 15.08 4.61 6.84
C GLY A 357 13.80 4.96 7.57
N GLN A 358 13.86 5.60 8.74
CA GLN A 358 12.66 6.13 9.42
C GLN A 358 12.27 7.50 8.88
N GLY A 359 13.22 8.36 8.49
CA GLY A 359 12.93 9.68 7.92
C GLY A 359 12.58 10.78 8.93
N GLY A 360 12.59 10.45 10.23
CA GLY A 360 12.40 11.35 11.36
C GLY A 360 12.92 10.70 12.64
N THR A 361 13.00 11.48 13.72
CA THR A 361 13.28 10.94 15.06
C THR A 361 12.05 10.26 15.62
N PHE A 362 10.83 10.77 15.32
CA PHE A 362 9.58 10.26 15.88
C PHE A 362 9.70 10.00 17.38
N ASP A 363 10.31 10.97 18.06
CA ASP A 363 10.39 10.97 19.51
C ASP A 363 8.99 11.14 20.11
N ARG A 364 8.86 10.93 21.41
CA ARG A 364 7.55 11.06 22.09
C ARG A 364 6.90 12.44 21.87
N GLU A 365 7.70 13.50 21.78
CA GLU A 365 7.18 14.84 21.47
C GLU A 365 6.56 14.89 20.06
N GLU A 366 7.25 14.38 19.05
CA GLU A 366 6.76 14.32 17.66
C GLU A 366 5.50 13.45 17.53
N TYR A 367 5.40 12.33 18.27
CA TYR A 367 4.15 11.56 18.35
C TYR A 367 3.01 12.37 18.95
N CYS A 368 3.24 13.07 20.06
CA CYS A 368 2.23 13.98 20.62
C CYS A 368 1.85 15.09 19.63
N GLN A 369 2.80 15.63 18.86
CA GLN A 369 2.53 16.59 17.79
C GLN A 369 1.59 16.01 16.75
N ILE A 370 1.81 14.76 16.31
CA ILE A 370 0.97 14.06 15.34
C ILE A 370 -0.46 13.89 15.87
N PHE A 371 -0.65 13.39 17.09
CA PHE A 371 -1.99 13.23 17.67
C PHE A 371 -2.73 14.57 17.80
N ARG A 372 -2.01 15.63 18.21
CA ARG A 372 -2.56 16.98 18.28
C ARG A 372 -2.95 17.50 16.90
N ASP A 373 -2.08 17.36 15.89
CA ASP A 373 -2.35 17.82 14.52
C ASP A 373 -3.51 17.09 13.86
N MET A 374 -3.58 15.78 14.02
CA MET A 374 -4.72 14.98 13.57
C MET A 374 -6.01 15.47 14.24
N SER A 375 -5.98 15.73 15.55
CA SER A 375 -7.15 16.25 16.27
C SER A 375 -7.53 17.67 15.86
N LEU A 376 -6.56 18.51 15.51
CA LEU A 376 -6.79 19.84 14.96
C LEU A 376 -7.38 19.81 13.55
N ALA A 377 -7.01 18.81 12.75
CA ALA A 377 -7.52 18.63 11.39
C ALA A 377 -8.91 17.99 11.39
N LEU A 378 -9.07 16.85 12.06
CA LEU A 378 -10.22 15.96 11.93
C LEU A 378 -11.11 15.90 13.18
N GLY A 379 -10.72 16.55 14.27
CA GLY A 379 -11.37 16.47 15.57
C GLY A 379 -10.75 15.41 16.47
N ASN A 380 -11.03 15.43 17.76
CA ASN A 380 -10.51 14.45 18.72
C ASN A 380 -11.23 13.10 18.56
N PRO A 381 -10.59 12.04 18.03
CA PRO A 381 -11.28 10.78 17.79
C PRO A 381 -11.56 10.01 19.08
N GLY A 382 -10.74 10.21 20.12
CA GLY A 382 -10.82 9.40 21.34
C GLY A 382 -11.87 9.90 22.33
N MET A 383 -12.42 11.11 22.17
CA MET A 383 -13.35 11.70 23.14
C MET A 383 -14.30 12.70 22.47
N TYR A 384 -15.55 12.73 22.93
CA TYR A 384 -16.53 13.74 22.51
C TYR A 384 -16.56 14.95 23.44
N ASN A 385 -16.58 16.15 22.86
CA ASN A 385 -16.80 17.39 23.60
C ASN A 385 -17.63 18.39 22.79
N ALA A 386 -18.86 18.64 23.23
CA ALA A 386 -19.76 19.60 22.58
C ALA A 386 -19.22 21.05 22.56
N ASP A 387 -18.31 21.40 23.48
CA ASP A 387 -17.78 22.75 23.62
C ASP A 387 -16.46 22.96 22.83
N SER A 388 -15.82 21.88 22.35
CA SER A 388 -14.55 21.94 21.61
C SER A 388 -14.36 20.70 20.75
N VAL A 389 -14.03 20.89 19.46
CA VAL A 389 -13.69 19.77 18.57
C VAL A 389 -12.34 19.11 18.87
N TYR A 390 -11.53 19.74 19.74
CA TYR A 390 -10.14 19.35 20.00
C TYR A 390 -9.92 18.85 21.43
N LEU A 391 -10.47 19.56 22.42
CA LEU A 391 -10.21 19.28 23.83
C LEU A 391 -11.15 18.18 24.36
N PRO A 392 -10.67 17.32 25.27
CA PRO A 392 -11.51 16.38 26.01
C PRO A 392 -12.71 17.03 26.73
N PRO A 393 -13.80 16.29 27.01
CA PRO A 393 -14.94 16.81 27.74
C PRO A 393 -14.53 17.30 29.12
N GLY A 394 -15.06 18.47 29.52
CA GLY A 394 -14.77 19.06 30.83
C GLY A 394 -13.51 19.92 30.89
N VAL A 395 -12.59 19.79 29.93
CA VAL A 395 -11.37 20.61 29.87
C VAL A 395 -11.72 21.98 29.28
N PRO A 396 -11.58 23.08 30.05
CA PRO A 396 -11.98 24.40 29.58
C PRO A 396 -10.93 24.98 28.63
N GLU A 397 -11.38 25.75 27.63
CA GLU A 397 -10.49 26.48 26.72
C GLU A 397 -9.51 27.41 27.46
N SER A 398 -9.90 27.93 28.63
CA SER A 398 -9.01 28.74 29.49
C SER A 398 -7.80 27.96 30.04
N TRP A 399 -7.88 26.63 30.12
CA TRP A 399 -6.73 25.78 30.43
C TRP A 399 -5.80 25.67 29.23
N TRP A 400 -6.36 25.37 28.05
CA TRP A 400 -5.58 25.24 26.81
C TRP A 400 -4.86 26.54 26.40
N ARG A 401 -5.43 27.70 26.73
CA ARG A 401 -4.83 29.03 26.47
C ARG A 401 -3.63 29.38 27.35
N GLN A 402 -3.28 28.54 28.31
CA GLN A 402 -2.09 28.73 29.15
C GLN A 402 -0.82 28.29 28.41
N ALA A 403 0.34 28.68 28.92
CA ALA A 403 1.60 28.19 28.38
C ALA A 403 1.73 26.66 28.63
N PRO A 404 2.45 25.90 27.79
CA PRO A 404 2.69 24.47 28.01
C PRO A 404 3.15 24.15 29.44
N GLU A 405 4.08 24.93 29.98
CA GLU A 405 4.64 24.72 31.31
C GLU A 405 3.58 24.90 32.42
N GLU A 406 2.67 25.86 32.25
CA GLU A 406 1.56 26.08 33.20
C GLU A 406 0.53 24.96 33.10
N ARG A 407 0.27 24.42 31.90
CA ARG A 407 -0.63 23.28 31.71
C ARG A 407 -0.11 22.01 32.36
N CYS A 408 1.19 21.76 32.26
CA CYS A 408 1.84 20.61 32.92
C CYS A 408 1.92 20.77 34.44
N ALA A 409 2.17 21.98 34.94
CA ALA A 409 2.20 22.24 36.38
C ALA A 409 0.80 22.23 37.03
N HIS A 410 -0.24 22.52 36.25
CA HIS A 410 -1.62 22.69 36.71
C HIS A 410 -2.59 21.97 35.76
N PRO A 411 -2.65 20.63 35.79
CA PRO A 411 -3.58 19.89 34.97
C PRO A 411 -5.03 20.21 35.32
N ALA A 412 -5.92 20.06 34.35
CA ALA A 412 -7.35 20.08 34.61
C ALA A 412 -7.73 18.76 35.28
N VAL A 413 -8.40 18.84 36.42
CA VAL A 413 -8.86 17.67 37.19
C VAL A 413 -10.38 17.53 37.03
N LEU A 414 -10.81 16.36 36.61
CA LEU A 414 -12.19 15.98 36.33
C LEU A 414 -12.62 14.94 37.36
N GLU A 415 -13.75 15.19 38.02
CA GLU A 415 -14.26 14.38 39.13
C GLU A 415 -15.57 13.71 38.70
N ASN A 416 -15.83 12.47 39.13
CA ASN A 416 -16.96 11.68 38.66
C ASN A 416 -16.92 11.49 37.13
N PHE A 417 -15.72 11.27 36.61
CA PHE A 417 -15.49 10.89 35.22
C PHE A 417 -15.47 9.37 35.15
N TYR A 418 -16.39 8.78 34.41
CA TYR A 418 -16.53 7.32 34.32
C TYR A 418 -15.78 6.82 33.09
N ASP A 419 -15.33 5.57 33.17
CA ASP A 419 -14.70 4.81 32.09
C ASP A 419 -14.88 3.33 32.45
N ASP A 420 -15.39 2.53 31.54
CA ASP A 420 -15.74 1.12 31.79
C ASP A 420 -14.53 0.24 32.11
N GLU A 421 -13.38 0.54 31.50
CA GLU A 421 -12.13 -0.20 31.68
C GLU A 421 -11.39 0.20 32.94
N TYR A 422 -11.23 1.49 33.24
CA TYR A 422 -10.27 1.97 34.23
C TYR A 422 -10.89 2.73 35.41
N ASN A 423 -12.10 3.27 35.26
CA ASN A 423 -12.76 4.04 36.34
C ASN A 423 -14.29 3.82 36.38
N PRO A 424 -14.78 2.58 36.50
CA PRO A 424 -16.19 2.26 36.29
C PRO A 424 -17.13 2.80 37.36
N ASP A 425 -16.60 3.19 38.53
CA ASP A 425 -17.38 3.84 39.60
C ASP A 425 -17.16 5.35 39.68
N GLY A 426 -16.35 5.92 38.78
CA GLY A 426 -16.02 7.34 38.71
C GLY A 426 -15.33 7.88 39.96
N SER A 427 -14.77 7.00 40.82
CA SER A 427 -14.20 7.38 42.11
C SER A 427 -12.79 7.95 42.03
N LEU A 428 -12.07 7.66 40.95
CA LEU A 428 -10.72 8.16 40.71
C LEU A 428 -10.77 9.51 39.95
N PRO A 429 -9.90 10.47 40.29
CA PRO A 429 -9.73 11.68 39.50
C PRO A 429 -9.22 11.35 38.10
N VAL A 430 -9.70 12.08 37.10
CA VAL A 430 -9.20 12.02 35.71
C VAL A 430 -8.57 13.35 35.35
N ILE A 431 -7.38 13.34 34.76
CA ILE A 431 -6.57 14.54 34.55
C ILE A 431 -6.14 14.72 33.10
N THR A 432 -5.94 15.97 32.68
CA THR A 432 -5.04 16.24 31.55
C THR A 432 -3.59 15.98 31.97
N PHE A 433 -2.73 15.62 31.03
CA PHE A 433 -1.35 15.26 31.36
C PHE A 433 -0.34 15.70 30.29
N CYS A 434 0.94 15.60 30.65
CA CYS A 434 2.06 15.90 29.78
C CYS A 434 2.96 14.68 29.62
N ASP A 435 3.68 14.65 28.50
CA ASP A 435 4.57 13.60 28.04
C ASP A 435 5.83 14.26 27.43
N GLY A 436 6.61 13.52 26.65
CA GLY A 436 7.73 14.01 25.86
C GLY A 436 9.11 13.62 26.39
N ALA A 437 9.22 13.07 27.61
CA ALA A 437 10.49 12.57 28.11
C ALA A 437 10.77 11.13 27.68
N GLU A 438 12.02 10.86 27.34
CA GLU A 438 12.46 9.55 26.85
C GLU A 438 13.56 8.95 27.72
N ALA A 439 13.48 7.64 27.89
CA ALA A 439 14.47 6.89 28.64
C ALA A 439 15.83 6.95 27.93
N GLN A 440 16.91 6.79 28.69
CA GLN A 440 18.25 6.68 28.11
C GLN A 440 18.54 5.24 27.69
N LEU A 441 19.21 5.09 26.54
CA LEU A 441 19.74 3.80 26.11
C LEU A 441 20.72 3.25 27.16
N SER A 442 20.65 1.93 27.37
CA SER A 442 21.46 1.25 28.40
C SER A 442 22.98 1.38 28.21
N ASP A 443 23.45 1.67 27.00
CA ASP A 443 24.85 1.91 26.66
C ASP A 443 25.27 3.39 26.73
N GLY A 444 24.32 4.28 27.03
CA GLY A 444 24.52 5.73 27.14
C GLY A 444 24.75 6.45 25.80
N SER A 445 24.40 5.81 24.67
CA SER A 445 24.60 6.39 23.33
C SER A 445 23.57 7.45 22.94
N GLY A 446 22.44 7.53 23.63
CA GLY A 446 21.36 8.49 23.35
C GLY A 446 20.08 8.17 24.13
N THR A 447 18.97 8.72 23.65
CA THR A 447 17.60 8.37 24.07
C THR A 447 17.14 7.08 23.38
N ASP A 448 16.28 6.34 24.07
CA ASP A 448 15.53 5.20 23.55
C ASP A 448 14.18 5.76 23.10
N HIS A 449 14.09 6.17 21.83
CA HIS A 449 12.93 6.88 21.30
C HIS A 449 11.68 6.02 21.45
N GLY A 450 10.58 6.65 21.84
CA GLY A 450 9.31 5.96 22.10
C GLY A 450 9.21 5.29 23.47
N ARG A 451 10.33 4.98 24.16
CA ARG A 451 10.34 4.51 25.55
C ARG A 451 10.25 5.67 26.52
N TRP A 452 9.13 5.76 27.24
CA TRP A 452 8.84 6.86 28.15
C TRP A 452 9.75 6.85 29.40
N ASP A 453 10.15 8.04 29.84
CA ASP A 453 10.83 8.25 31.14
C ASP A 453 9.89 8.97 32.12
N PRO A 454 9.27 8.26 33.08
CA PRO A 454 8.37 8.88 34.06
C PRO A 454 9.08 9.90 34.96
N ASP A 455 10.38 9.72 35.23
CA ASP A 455 11.16 10.64 36.07
C ASP A 455 11.72 11.83 35.26
N GLY A 456 11.47 11.85 33.95
CA GLY A 456 11.88 12.89 33.03
C GLY A 456 11.07 14.19 33.16
N VAL A 457 11.38 15.18 32.32
CA VAL A 457 10.80 16.53 32.43
C VAL A 457 9.30 16.54 32.08
N ASN A 458 8.87 15.71 31.13
CA ASN A 458 7.47 15.52 30.72
C ASN A 458 6.69 16.84 30.63
N ASP A 459 7.22 17.82 29.90
CA ASP A 459 6.68 19.17 29.78
C ASP A 459 5.94 19.42 28.46
N TYR A 460 5.67 18.36 27.68
CA TYR A 460 4.92 18.46 26.44
C TYR A 460 3.46 18.02 26.63
N PRO A 461 2.48 18.95 26.55
CA PRO A 461 1.08 18.59 26.79
C PRO A 461 0.50 17.66 25.72
N LEU A 462 -0.04 16.51 26.15
CA LEU A 462 -0.92 15.67 25.31
C LEU A 462 -2.38 16.11 25.52
N ASP A 463 -2.69 17.32 25.06
CA ASP A 463 -3.96 18.04 25.35
C ASP A 463 -5.23 17.36 24.84
N VAL A 464 -5.08 16.31 24.02
CA VAL A 464 -6.17 15.57 23.37
C VAL A 464 -6.54 14.31 24.14
N GLY A 465 -5.75 13.89 25.13
CA GLY A 465 -6.00 12.73 25.96
C GLY A 465 -6.28 13.08 27.42
N LEU A 466 -6.80 12.11 28.16
CA LEU A 466 -6.95 12.15 29.62
C LEU A 466 -6.33 10.89 30.21
N ALA A 467 -5.87 10.97 31.47
CA ALA A 467 -5.37 9.83 32.23
C ALA A 467 -6.08 9.70 33.58
N VAL A 468 -6.18 8.48 34.11
CA VAL A 468 -6.70 8.24 35.46
C VAL A 468 -5.58 8.44 36.48
N ASP A 469 -5.74 9.40 37.39
CA ASP A 469 -4.79 9.68 38.47
C ASP A 469 -5.12 8.79 39.68
N VAL A 470 -4.62 7.56 39.64
CA VAL A 470 -4.95 6.49 40.61
C VAL A 470 -4.53 6.89 42.02
N ASN A 471 -3.42 7.61 42.14
CA ASN A 471 -2.86 7.99 43.44
C ASN A 471 -3.24 9.40 43.91
N GLY A 472 -3.88 10.19 43.06
CA GLY A 472 -4.44 11.51 43.37
C GLY A 472 -3.39 12.61 43.54
N ASN A 473 -2.23 12.50 42.87
CA ASN A 473 -1.14 13.48 43.00
C ASN A 473 -1.17 14.59 41.94
N GLY A 474 -2.05 14.50 40.95
CA GLY A 474 -2.17 15.43 39.83
C GLY A 474 -1.08 15.31 38.78
N VAL A 475 -0.48 14.13 38.60
CA VAL A 475 0.52 13.81 37.57
C VAL A 475 0.22 12.41 37.07
N ARG A 476 0.37 12.16 35.75
CA ARG A 476 0.29 10.80 35.23
C ARG A 476 1.56 10.03 35.61
N ASP A 477 1.43 9.02 36.44
CA ASP A 477 2.51 8.09 36.81
C ASP A 477 2.55 6.83 35.91
N ALA A 478 3.62 6.04 36.05
CA ALA A 478 3.73 4.77 35.34
C ALA A 478 2.64 3.78 35.75
N GLY A 479 2.04 3.13 34.75
CA GLY A 479 0.89 2.25 34.92
C GLY A 479 -0.46 2.97 35.01
N GLU A 480 -0.48 4.30 35.11
CA GLU A 480 -1.73 5.05 35.08
C GLU A 480 -2.30 5.12 33.66
N PRO A 481 -3.54 4.65 33.46
CA PRO A 481 -4.09 4.42 32.14
C PRO A 481 -4.49 5.71 31.44
N VAL A 482 -4.36 5.70 30.12
CA VAL A 482 -4.84 6.76 29.22
C VAL A 482 -6.19 6.34 28.66
N LEU A 483 -7.18 7.21 28.80
CA LEU A 483 -8.58 6.90 28.50
C LEU A 483 -8.88 6.89 27.00
N ARG A 484 -9.85 6.06 26.62
CA ARG A 484 -10.36 5.91 25.25
C ARG A 484 -11.89 5.82 25.29
N SER A 485 -12.56 6.74 24.60
CA SER A 485 -14.03 6.90 24.66
C SER A 485 -14.54 7.41 23.30
N GLY A 486 -14.06 6.81 22.22
CA GLY A 486 -14.35 7.22 20.84
C GLY A 486 -15.68 6.66 20.30
N HIS A 487 -16.12 5.53 20.85
CA HIS A 487 -17.33 4.81 20.49
C HIS A 487 -17.86 4.04 21.70
N GLU A 488 -19.12 3.61 21.66
CA GLU A 488 -19.67 2.70 22.68
C GLU A 488 -18.97 1.32 22.66
N PRO A 489 -18.95 0.58 23.78
CA PRO A 489 -18.39 -0.77 23.80
C PRO A 489 -19.15 -1.71 22.87
N TYR A 490 -18.42 -2.42 22.01
CA TYR A 490 -18.95 -3.47 21.15
C TYR A 490 -17.98 -4.66 21.04
N ASP A 491 -18.55 -5.83 20.75
CA ASP A 491 -17.81 -7.05 20.47
C ASP A 491 -17.72 -7.21 18.94
N ASP A 492 -16.49 -7.11 18.40
CA ASP A 492 -16.16 -7.33 16.98
C ASP A 492 -16.15 -8.83 16.66
N VAL A 493 -17.35 -9.43 16.69
CA VAL A 493 -17.61 -10.88 16.57
C VAL A 493 -18.43 -11.20 15.32
N GLY A 494 -18.46 -10.28 14.37
CA GLY A 494 -19.15 -10.47 13.11
C GLY A 494 -20.66 -10.28 13.18
N ALA A 495 -21.27 -10.15 12.00
CA ALA A 495 -22.70 -9.87 11.86
C ALA A 495 -23.60 -11.01 12.35
N ASP A 496 -23.04 -12.18 12.63
CA ASP A 496 -23.76 -13.32 13.18
C ASP A 496 -23.89 -13.26 14.73
N GLY A 497 -23.10 -12.40 15.37
CA GLY A 497 -23.11 -12.10 16.79
C GLY A 497 -22.44 -13.16 17.68
N LEU A 498 -21.60 -14.04 17.13
CA LEU A 498 -20.91 -15.09 17.87
C LEU A 498 -19.40 -15.04 17.64
N PRO A 499 -18.56 -14.91 18.68
CA PRO A 499 -17.12 -15.06 18.49
C PRO A 499 -16.80 -16.48 18.06
N ASN A 500 -15.75 -16.62 17.25
CA ASN A 500 -15.19 -17.89 16.77
C ASN A 500 -15.23 -19.03 17.83
N GLU A 501 -14.79 -18.79 19.07
CA GLU A 501 -14.71 -19.83 20.11
C GLU A 501 -16.07 -20.43 20.50
N LEU A 502 -17.17 -19.73 20.22
CA LEU A 502 -18.53 -20.16 20.48
C LEU A 502 -19.22 -20.79 19.27
N GLU A 503 -18.57 -20.79 18.13
CA GLU A 503 -19.12 -21.31 16.89
C GLU A 503 -19.10 -22.84 16.82
N PRO A 504 -20.18 -23.48 16.29
CA PRO A 504 -20.21 -24.93 16.13
C PRO A 504 -19.13 -25.47 15.19
N GLY A 505 -18.07 -26.04 15.77
CA GLY A 505 -16.99 -26.67 15.02
C GLY A 505 -15.65 -25.96 15.12
N TYR A 506 -15.56 -24.93 15.98
CA TYR A 506 -14.31 -24.25 16.28
C TYR A 506 -13.21 -25.19 16.75
N ASP A 507 -12.05 -25.07 16.11
CA ASP A 507 -10.77 -25.60 16.57
C ASP A 507 -9.68 -24.58 16.25
N ALA A 508 -9.01 -24.07 17.28
CA ALA A 508 -8.02 -22.99 17.13
C ALA A 508 -6.87 -23.26 16.14
N LEU A 509 -6.62 -24.53 15.76
CA LEU A 509 -5.59 -24.91 14.81
C LEU A 509 -6.15 -25.32 13.45
N ASP A 510 -7.15 -26.19 13.45
CA ASP A 510 -7.64 -26.86 12.25
C ASP A 510 -8.85 -26.13 11.62
N ASN A 511 -9.70 -25.48 12.43
CA ASN A 511 -10.88 -24.74 12.00
C ASN A 511 -11.11 -23.48 12.86
N PRO A 512 -10.21 -22.47 12.75
CA PRO A 512 -10.27 -21.30 13.62
C PRO A 512 -11.40 -20.32 13.26
N ASP A 513 -12.01 -20.49 12.08
CA ASP A 513 -13.07 -19.64 11.51
C ASP A 513 -14.21 -20.52 10.95
N PRO A 514 -15.05 -21.14 11.82
CA PRO A 514 -16.11 -22.05 11.39
C PRO A 514 -17.23 -21.43 10.54
N ASN A 515 -17.59 -20.16 10.77
CA ASN A 515 -18.64 -19.47 10.02
C ASN A 515 -18.13 -18.73 8.77
N ASP A 516 -16.81 -18.67 8.55
CA ASP A 516 -16.16 -18.06 7.37
C ASP A 516 -16.44 -16.56 7.24
N ASP A 517 -16.47 -15.87 8.38
CA ASP A 517 -16.73 -14.43 8.50
C ASP A 517 -15.61 -13.65 9.20
N ASP A 518 -14.50 -14.29 9.58
CA ASP A 518 -13.25 -13.61 9.94
C ASP A 518 -12.77 -12.68 8.82
N PHE A 519 -12.42 -11.44 9.15
CA PHE A 519 -11.75 -10.56 8.21
C PHE A 519 -10.34 -11.04 7.87
N ASP A 520 -10.08 -11.12 6.57
CA ASP A 520 -8.75 -11.33 6.02
C ASP A 520 -8.62 -10.56 4.70
N TYR A 521 -7.67 -9.63 4.63
CA TYR A 521 -7.51 -8.73 3.49
C TYR A 521 -7.34 -9.43 2.13
N GLN A 522 -6.91 -10.70 2.08
CA GLN A 522 -6.83 -11.50 0.84
C GLN A 522 -7.92 -12.57 0.77
N PHE A 523 -8.14 -13.30 1.86
CA PHE A 523 -8.95 -14.51 1.85
C PHE A 523 -10.41 -14.25 2.16
N ASN A 524 -10.72 -13.25 2.96
CA ASN A 524 -12.09 -12.90 3.30
C ASN A 524 -12.22 -11.38 3.48
N PRO A 525 -12.07 -10.59 2.40
CA PRO A 525 -12.00 -9.14 2.47
C PRO A 525 -13.33 -8.47 2.86
N ALA A 526 -14.41 -9.25 2.92
CA ALA A 526 -15.74 -8.84 3.33
C ALA A 526 -16.17 -9.49 4.67
N GLY A 527 -15.24 -10.19 5.34
CA GLY A 527 -15.47 -10.71 6.68
C GLY A 527 -15.79 -9.58 7.65
N THR A 528 -16.66 -9.90 8.61
CA THR A 528 -17.18 -8.98 9.61
C THR A 528 -16.52 -9.17 10.96
N GLU A 529 -16.12 -10.39 11.34
CA GLU A 529 -15.41 -10.62 12.62
C GLU A 529 -13.95 -10.15 12.54
N GLY A 530 -13.51 -9.36 13.53
CA GLY A 530 -12.15 -8.85 13.63
C GLY A 530 -11.81 -7.81 12.55
N ASN A 531 -12.80 -7.08 12.03
CA ASN A 531 -12.62 -6.09 10.98
C ASN A 531 -12.48 -4.64 11.49
N TRP A 532 -12.54 -4.47 12.82
CA TRP A 532 -12.40 -3.21 13.56
C TRP A 532 -13.54 -2.22 13.37
N ARG A 533 -14.71 -2.70 12.98
CA ARG A 533 -15.91 -1.89 12.75
C ARG A 533 -17.09 -2.58 13.38
N TRP A 534 -18.01 -1.77 13.89
CA TRP A 534 -19.29 -2.29 14.31
C TRP A 534 -20.17 -2.64 13.09
N ASP A 535 -20.56 -3.91 12.95
CA ASP A 535 -21.28 -4.48 11.81
C ASP A 535 -22.77 -4.81 12.07
N GLY A 536 -23.47 -3.94 12.81
CA GLY A 536 -24.92 -4.05 13.00
C GLY A 536 -25.75 -3.16 12.07
N PRO A 537 -26.91 -3.60 11.56
CA PRO A 537 -27.92 -2.66 11.09
C PRO A 537 -28.52 -1.95 12.33
N ALA A 538 -28.71 -0.63 12.28
CA ALA A 538 -29.40 0.10 13.34
C ALA A 538 -30.76 -0.57 13.68
N GLY A 539 -30.83 -1.22 14.84
CA GLY A 539 -32.05 -1.82 15.38
C GLY A 539 -32.43 -3.23 14.91
N THR A 540 -31.50 -4.10 14.47
CA THR A 540 -31.80 -5.53 14.24
C THR A 540 -30.81 -6.50 14.89
N ASP A 541 -31.39 -7.61 15.39
CA ASP A 541 -30.74 -8.84 15.85
C ASP A 541 -30.93 -9.92 14.75
N PRO A 542 -29.86 -10.62 14.29
CA PRO A 542 -28.48 -10.46 14.77
C PRO A 542 -27.73 -9.32 14.08
N GLY A 543 -26.73 -8.83 14.81
CA GLY A 543 -25.69 -7.87 14.47
C GLY A 543 -24.70 -7.89 15.66
N GLU A 544 -23.54 -7.26 15.52
CA GLU A 544 -22.54 -7.29 16.59
C GLU A 544 -23.07 -6.76 17.92
N PRO A 545 -22.86 -7.49 19.04
CA PRO A 545 -23.26 -7.05 20.37
C PRO A 545 -22.60 -5.71 20.73
N TRP A 546 -23.39 -4.80 21.29
CA TRP A 546 -22.90 -3.53 21.82
C TRP A 546 -23.70 -3.15 23.06
N VAL A 547 -23.14 -2.23 23.85
CA VAL A 547 -23.75 -1.74 25.10
C VAL A 547 -24.17 -0.29 24.92
N ASP A 548 -25.48 -0.02 25.03
CA ASP A 548 -26.08 1.33 25.05
C ASP A 548 -25.81 2.01 26.39
N ALA A 549 -24.54 2.30 26.61
CA ALA A 549 -23.98 2.88 27.82
C ALA A 549 -23.37 4.28 27.58
N GLY A 550 -23.44 4.79 26.35
CA GLY A 550 -22.72 5.98 25.95
C GLY A 550 -21.22 5.75 25.80
N LEU A 551 -20.52 6.80 25.39
CA LEU A 551 -19.08 6.74 25.04
C LEU A 551 -18.17 6.42 26.24
N ASP A 552 -18.63 6.65 27.47
CA ASP A 552 -17.87 6.24 28.68
C ASP A 552 -18.01 4.75 29.03
N GLY A 553 -18.90 4.03 28.33
CA GLY A 553 -19.11 2.59 28.47
C GLY A 553 -19.80 2.16 29.77
N VAL A 554 -20.20 3.08 30.64
CA VAL A 554 -20.79 2.78 31.96
C VAL A 554 -22.27 3.12 32.00
N PRO A 555 -23.18 2.12 32.18
CA PRO A 555 -24.62 2.40 32.23
C PRO A 555 -25.03 3.30 33.41
N GLY A 556 -25.87 4.29 33.11
CA GLY A 556 -26.55 5.18 34.04
C GLY A 556 -25.76 6.43 34.42
N THR A 557 -24.73 6.79 33.67
CA THR A 557 -23.87 7.93 33.98
C THR A 557 -24.49 9.26 33.55
N PRO A 558 -24.14 10.38 34.20
CA PRO A 558 -24.71 11.67 33.84
C PRO A 558 -24.25 12.13 32.45
N GLN A 559 -25.18 12.16 31.49
CA GLN A 559 -24.99 12.79 30.18
C GLN A 559 -24.49 14.24 30.28
N LYS A 560 -23.77 14.73 29.28
CA LYS A 560 -23.28 16.12 29.19
C LYS A 560 -24.38 17.17 29.45
N GLY A 561 -25.57 16.95 28.91
CA GLY A 561 -26.73 17.85 29.10
C GLY A 561 -27.26 17.89 30.55
N ALA A 562 -26.91 16.91 31.37
CA ALA A 562 -27.23 16.80 32.79
C ALA A 562 -26.04 17.20 33.69
N GLY A 563 -24.92 17.64 33.12
CA GLY A 563 -23.74 18.12 33.83
C GLY A 563 -22.64 17.09 34.08
N GLY A 564 -22.69 15.91 33.46
CA GLY A 564 -21.54 15.00 33.42
C GLY A 564 -20.77 15.06 32.10
N TYR A 565 -20.16 13.95 31.72
CA TYR A 565 -19.20 13.87 30.60
C TYR A 565 -19.69 12.98 29.46
N ASP A 566 -20.67 12.13 29.72
CA ASP A 566 -21.08 11.10 28.77
C ASP A 566 -21.94 11.63 27.60
N TYR A 567 -21.97 10.85 26.53
CA TYR A 567 -22.70 11.09 25.30
C TYR A 567 -23.23 9.77 24.73
N GLY A 568 -24.51 9.78 24.35
CA GLY A 568 -25.11 8.72 23.53
C GLY A 568 -26.07 7.82 24.29
N GLU A 569 -25.86 7.62 25.60
CA GLU A 569 -26.55 6.61 26.39
C GLU A 569 -28.10 6.61 26.30
N GLY A 570 -28.64 5.40 26.17
CA GLY A 570 -30.05 5.07 26.30
C GLY A 570 -30.87 5.45 25.08
N ASN A 571 -30.23 5.68 23.94
CA ASN A 571 -30.89 6.13 22.72
C ASN A 571 -31.26 4.97 21.76
N GLY A 572 -30.76 3.76 22.03
CA GLY A 572 -31.01 2.55 21.25
C GLY A 572 -30.32 2.46 19.90
N VAL A 573 -29.27 3.25 19.66
CA VAL A 573 -28.37 3.16 18.49
C VAL A 573 -26.92 3.12 18.93
N PHE A 574 -26.08 2.36 18.22
CA PHE A 574 -24.64 2.37 18.45
C PHE A 574 -24.08 3.75 18.12
N ASP A 575 -23.54 4.42 19.13
CA ASP A 575 -22.96 5.75 19.00
C ASP A 575 -21.44 5.72 18.84
N GLN A 576 -20.98 6.60 17.95
CA GLN A 576 -19.60 7.00 17.86
C GLN A 576 -19.51 8.50 18.08
N SER A 577 -18.38 8.98 18.59
CA SER A 577 -18.11 10.42 18.61
C SER A 577 -18.22 10.97 17.17
N PRO A 578 -18.90 12.11 16.94
CA PRO A 578 -18.94 12.77 15.64
C PRO A 578 -17.56 13.07 15.04
N TYR A 579 -16.51 13.13 15.88
CA TYR A 579 -15.13 13.30 15.44
C TYR A 579 -14.53 12.00 14.95
N PHE A 580 -14.83 10.87 15.60
CA PHE A 580 -14.48 9.53 15.11
C PHE A 580 -15.11 9.28 13.73
N GLU A 581 -16.41 9.60 13.58
CA GLU A 581 -17.10 9.55 12.29
C GLU A 581 -16.42 10.41 11.22
N ASN A 582 -15.86 11.57 11.59
CA ASN A 582 -15.14 12.43 10.66
C ASN A 582 -13.83 11.78 10.18
N TYR A 583 -13.13 10.97 10.99
CA TYR A 583 -12.02 10.15 10.47
C TYR A 583 -12.51 9.10 9.49
N LEU A 584 -13.62 8.41 9.79
CA LEU A 584 -14.22 7.43 8.88
C LEU A 584 -14.69 8.06 7.56
N ALA A 585 -15.07 9.34 7.56
CA ALA A 585 -15.37 10.09 6.33
C ALA A 585 -14.12 10.33 5.44
N HIS A 586 -12.91 10.21 6.00
CA HIS A 586 -11.63 10.31 5.30
C HIS A 586 -10.95 8.94 5.13
N ASP A 587 -11.58 7.85 5.60
CA ASP A 587 -11.05 6.50 5.57
C ASP A 587 -11.15 5.89 4.17
N ALA A 588 -10.02 5.47 3.60
CA ALA A 588 -9.98 4.93 2.24
C ALA A 588 -10.80 3.63 2.09
N TRP A 589 -10.83 2.77 3.12
CA TRP A 589 -11.64 1.56 3.07
C TRP A 589 -13.13 1.90 3.02
N THR A 590 -13.60 2.79 3.89
CA THR A 590 -14.99 3.29 3.88
C THR A 590 -15.34 3.93 2.54
N LEU A 591 -14.47 4.79 2.00
CA LEU A 591 -14.69 5.45 0.71
C LEU A 591 -14.77 4.43 -0.44
N LEU A 592 -13.80 3.53 -0.57
CA LEU A 592 -13.79 2.50 -1.63
C LEU A 592 -14.99 1.56 -1.56
N SER A 593 -15.42 1.21 -0.35
CA SER A 593 -16.60 0.35 -0.13
C SER A 593 -17.89 1.01 -0.61
N ASN A 594 -17.96 2.34 -0.58
CA ASN A 594 -19.17 3.12 -0.89
C ASN A 594 -19.14 3.81 -2.25
N LEU A 595 -17.98 3.91 -2.91
CA LEU A 595 -17.87 4.53 -4.23
C LEU A 595 -18.73 3.80 -5.28
N PRO A 596 -19.38 4.54 -6.20
CA PRO A 596 -20.07 3.95 -7.33
C PRO A 596 -19.10 3.18 -8.22
N ASP A 597 -19.56 2.07 -8.82
CA ASP A 597 -18.74 1.25 -9.73
C ASP A 597 -18.09 2.06 -10.87
N ALA A 598 -18.81 3.05 -11.41
CA ALA A 598 -18.28 3.92 -12.47
C ALA A 598 -17.10 4.81 -12.00
N ALA A 599 -17.01 5.13 -10.71
CA ALA A 599 -15.87 5.83 -10.14
C ALA A 599 -14.68 4.88 -9.98
N LEU A 600 -14.91 3.68 -9.42
CA LEU A 600 -13.89 2.63 -9.29
C LEU A 600 -13.31 2.22 -10.64
N ASP A 601 -14.16 2.13 -11.67
CA ASP A 601 -13.72 1.83 -13.03
C ASP A 601 -12.81 2.91 -13.62
N ARG A 602 -12.90 4.17 -13.18
CA ARG A 602 -12.05 5.26 -13.71
C ARG A 602 -10.68 5.38 -13.06
N ILE A 603 -10.56 5.04 -11.77
CA ILE A 603 -9.34 5.26 -11.00
C ILE A 603 -8.44 4.04 -11.00
N ASP A 604 -7.13 4.27 -10.94
CA ASP A 604 -6.12 3.27 -10.63
C ASP A 604 -5.53 3.60 -9.26
N VAL A 605 -5.31 2.58 -8.43
CA VAL A 605 -4.76 2.74 -7.06
C VAL A 605 -3.40 2.07 -7.02
N LEU A 606 -2.35 2.85 -6.72
CA LEU A 606 -0.95 2.41 -6.75
C LEU A 606 -0.30 2.63 -5.38
N ALA A 607 -0.54 1.70 -4.45
CA ALA A 607 -0.11 1.82 -3.06
C ALA A 607 1.28 1.21 -2.81
N ASP A 608 1.97 1.69 -1.77
CA ASP A 608 3.13 1.02 -1.17
C ASP A 608 3.24 1.25 0.33
N ALA A 609 3.82 0.30 1.06
CA ALA A 609 4.20 0.51 2.46
C ALA A 609 5.36 -0.42 2.87
N GLY A 610 6.14 0.04 3.85
CA GLY A 610 7.25 -0.72 4.40
C GLY A 610 6.76 -1.76 5.41
N ILE A 611 7.25 -3.01 5.31
CA ILE A 611 6.83 -4.09 6.23
C ILE A 611 7.45 -4.01 7.63
N HIS A 612 8.40 -3.09 7.83
CA HIS A 612 9.07 -2.85 9.10
C HIS A 612 8.86 -1.42 9.61
N ASP A 613 7.89 -0.70 9.03
CA ASP A 613 7.45 0.62 9.44
C ASP A 613 7.08 0.65 10.95
N LEU A 614 7.33 1.80 11.58
CA LEU A 614 6.98 2.07 12.97
C LEU A 614 5.48 2.37 13.16
N PHE A 615 4.78 2.82 12.11
CA PHE A 615 3.34 3.13 12.12
C PHE A 615 2.44 2.01 11.54
N PRO A 616 2.91 0.76 11.52
CA PRO A 616 2.51 -0.34 10.61
C PRO A 616 1.52 0.00 9.46
N PHE A 617 1.82 1.01 8.61
CA PHE A 617 0.87 1.44 7.57
C PHE A 617 0.55 0.36 6.54
N VAL A 618 1.42 -0.64 6.38
CA VAL A 618 1.17 -1.79 5.51
C VAL A 618 -0.08 -2.58 5.89
N ALA A 619 -0.41 -2.71 7.18
CA ALA A 619 -1.61 -3.43 7.60
C ALA A 619 -2.89 -2.66 7.21
N GLY A 620 -2.91 -1.35 7.45
CA GLY A 620 -4.01 -0.48 7.02
C GLY A 620 -4.17 -0.42 5.50
N GLU A 621 -3.07 -0.32 4.74
CA GLU A 621 -3.12 -0.30 3.27
C GLU A 621 -3.54 -1.65 2.68
N ASN A 622 -3.15 -2.77 3.29
CA ASN A 622 -3.67 -4.09 2.93
C ASN A 622 -5.20 -4.12 3.02
N ALA A 623 -5.75 -3.60 4.12
CA ALA A 623 -7.20 -3.50 4.33
C ALA A 623 -7.88 -2.49 3.38
N MET A 624 -7.22 -1.40 3.01
CA MET A 624 -7.72 -0.47 1.97
C MET A 624 -7.91 -1.22 0.64
N LEU A 625 -6.95 -2.03 0.21
CA LEU A 625 -7.07 -2.80 -1.03
C LEU A 625 -8.08 -3.95 -0.90
N ALA A 626 -8.30 -4.48 0.31
CA ALA A 626 -9.35 -5.47 0.56
C ALA A 626 -10.73 -4.94 0.15
N ALA A 627 -11.02 -3.65 0.39
CA ALA A 627 -12.28 -3.00 -0.03
C ALA A 627 -12.56 -3.15 -1.54
N LEU A 628 -11.52 -2.98 -2.37
CA LEU A 628 -11.60 -3.17 -3.82
C LEU A 628 -11.81 -4.65 -4.16
N HIS A 629 -11.10 -5.56 -3.48
CA HIS A 629 -11.23 -6.99 -3.70
C HIS A 629 -12.63 -7.50 -3.35
N ALA A 630 -13.20 -7.07 -2.21
CA ALA A 630 -14.58 -7.36 -1.79
C ALA A 630 -15.62 -6.89 -2.82
N ARG A 631 -15.34 -5.77 -3.50
CA ARG A 631 -16.16 -5.22 -4.61
C ARG A 631 -15.90 -5.90 -5.96
N GLY A 632 -15.18 -7.02 -6.00
CA GLY A 632 -14.88 -7.79 -7.20
C GLY A 632 -13.87 -7.11 -8.14
N ARG A 633 -13.06 -6.17 -7.64
CA ARG A 633 -12.03 -5.49 -8.44
C ARG A 633 -10.71 -6.26 -8.37
N PRO A 634 -9.99 -6.44 -9.49
CA PRO A 634 -8.69 -7.12 -9.47
C PRO A 634 -7.65 -6.32 -8.67
N VAL A 635 -7.11 -6.94 -7.63
CA VAL A 635 -6.05 -6.41 -6.77
C VAL A 635 -4.79 -7.29 -6.91
N ARG A 636 -3.61 -6.67 -6.86
CA ARG A 636 -2.33 -7.39 -6.87
C ARG A 636 -1.42 -6.90 -5.75
N PHE A 637 -0.90 -7.83 -4.97
CA PHE A 637 0.14 -7.60 -3.99
C PHE A 637 1.50 -8.02 -4.55
N TYR A 638 2.53 -7.23 -4.29
CA TYR A 638 3.92 -7.54 -4.62
C TYR A 638 4.76 -7.38 -3.37
N ASN A 639 5.46 -8.45 -2.97
CA ASN A 639 6.43 -8.39 -1.90
C ASN A 639 7.77 -7.98 -2.48
N ASP A 640 8.20 -6.78 -2.10
CA ASP A 640 9.37 -6.10 -2.60
C ASP A 640 9.31 -5.71 -4.08
N PHE A 641 10.20 -4.79 -4.49
CA PHE A 641 10.20 -4.32 -5.88
C PHE A 641 10.75 -5.38 -6.85
N SER A 642 11.59 -6.28 -6.37
CA SER A 642 12.08 -7.45 -7.11
C SER A 642 10.96 -8.34 -7.66
N ALA A 643 9.79 -8.39 -7.00
CA ALA A 643 8.63 -9.13 -7.47
C ALA A 643 8.07 -8.58 -8.80
N LEU A 644 8.34 -7.31 -9.13
CA LEU A 644 8.00 -6.73 -10.44
C LEU A 644 8.77 -7.39 -11.61
N TYR A 645 9.84 -8.12 -11.30
CA TYR A 645 10.59 -8.97 -12.24
C TYR A 645 10.38 -10.47 -12.05
N GLY A 646 9.41 -10.87 -11.22
CA GLY A 646 9.28 -12.26 -10.81
C GLY A 646 10.37 -12.76 -9.87
N GLY A 647 11.01 -11.85 -9.14
CA GLY A 647 12.09 -12.18 -8.19
C GLY A 647 13.41 -12.58 -8.85
N ALA A 648 13.57 -12.34 -10.16
CA ALA A 648 14.80 -12.67 -10.89
C ALA A 648 15.97 -11.71 -10.58
N TYR A 649 15.68 -10.54 -10.03
CA TYR A 649 16.63 -9.48 -9.73
C TYR A 649 16.50 -9.03 -8.28
N LEU A 650 17.57 -8.46 -7.74
CA LEU A 650 17.52 -7.77 -6.45
C LEU A 650 16.91 -6.38 -6.61
N ASP A 651 16.42 -5.82 -5.51
CA ASP A 651 15.84 -4.49 -5.46
C ASP A 651 16.79 -3.38 -5.97
N GLU A 652 18.10 -3.52 -5.72
CA GLU A 652 19.13 -2.59 -6.21
C GLU A 652 19.33 -2.65 -7.73
N GLN A 653 18.68 -3.60 -8.41
CA GLN A 653 18.80 -3.83 -9.85
C GLN A 653 17.52 -3.42 -10.60
N LEU A 654 16.60 -2.71 -9.95
CA LEU A 654 15.40 -2.20 -10.61
C LEU A 654 15.78 -1.26 -11.76
N ASP A 655 15.42 -1.71 -12.95
CA ASP A 655 15.46 -1.02 -14.22
C ASP A 655 14.02 -0.90 -14.76
N PRO A 656 13.39 0.27 -14.68
CA PRO A 656 12.02 0.47 -15.15
C PRO A 656 11.81 0.06 -16.61
N ALA A 657 12.86 0.08 -17.45
CA ALA A 657 12.78 -0.34 -18.85
C ALA A 657 12.56 -1.86 -19.02
N LYS A 658 12.70 -2.64 -17.96
CA LYS A 658 12.50 -4.10 -17.95
C LYS A 658 11.17 -4.51 -17.31
N ILE A 659 10.37 -3.58 -16.82
CA ILE A 659 9.07 -3.84 -16.19
C ILE A 659 7.96 -3.56 -17.19
N ASP A 660 7.05 -4.51 -17.36
CA ASP A 660 5.80 -4.26 -18.05
C ASP A 660 4.77 -3.67 -17.07
N PHE A 661 4.81 -2.36 -16.89
CA PHE A 661 3.91 -1.63 -15.97
C PHE A 661 2.42 -1.77 -16.33
N LEU A 662 2.10 -2.13 -17.58
CA LEU A 662 0.72 -2.43 -17.99
C LEU A 662 0.28 -3.82 -17.53
N ALA A 663 1.21 -4.72 -17.21
CA ALA A 663 0.92 -6.06 -16.70
C ALA A 663 0.66 -6.12 -15.19
N LEU A 664 0.99 -5.05 -14.45
CA LEU A 664 0.96 -5.10 -12.98
C LEU A 664 -0.45 -5.13 -12.37
N GLY A 665 -1.48 -4.78 -13.14
CA GLY A 665 -2.85 -4.59 -12.65
C GLY A 665 -3.16 -3.15 -12.25
N ARG A 666 -4.44 -2.79 -12.20
CA ARG A 666 -4.88 -1.40 -11.98
C ARG A 666 -4.88 -0.96 -10.52
N HIS A 667 -5.05 -1.92 -9.61
CA HIS A 667 -5.03 -1.73 -8.17
C HIS A 667 -3.92 -2.60 -7.60
N THR A 668 -2.85 -1.96 -7.14
CA THR A 668 -1.60 -2.64 -6.79
C THR A 668 -1.06 -2.14 -5.47
N MET A 669 -0.48 -3.05 -4.68
CA MET A 669 0.16 -2.77 -3.40
C MET A 669 1.58 -3.37 -3.39
N ILE A 670 2.60 -2.52 -3.25
CA ILE A 670 3.98 -2.97 -3.02
C ILE A 670 4.26 -2.98 -1.52
N ARG A 671 4.63 -4.13 -0.97
CA ARG A 671 5.03 -4.30 0.43
C ARG A 671 6.54 -4.47 0.45
N TYR A 672 7.27 -3.37 0.62
CA TYR A 672 8.71 -3.36 0.47
C TYR A 672 9.43 -3.70 1.78
N GLY A 673 10.58 -4.36 1.64
CA GLY A 673 11.35 -4.92 2.76
C GLY A 673 11.30 -6.44 2.80
N ASN A 674 12.34 -7.03 3.38
CA ASN A 674 12.49 -8.48 3.47
C ASN A 674 12.01 -8.99 4.85
N PRO A 675 10.96 -9.83 4.94
CA PRO A 675 10.48 -10.35 6.22
C PRO A 675 11.52 -11.21 6.95
N ASP A 676 12.55 -11.68 6.24
CA ASP A 676 13.66 -12.45 6.76
C ASP A 676 14.97 -11.62 6.70
N ALA A 677 14.88 -10.29 6.82
CA ALA A 677 16.02 -9.37 6.83
C ALA A 677 17.01 -9.69 7.96
N ASP A 678 18.29 -9.36 7.73
CA ASP A 678 19.29 -9.40 8.79
C ASP A 678 19.46 -8.05 9.48
N GLU A 679 20.04 -8.04 10.67
CA GLU A 679 20.27 -6.80 11.43
C GLU A 679 21.04 -5.75 10.61
N ALA A 680 21.91 -6.16 9.69
CA ALA A 680 22.62 -5.22 8.83
C ALA A 680 21.69 -4.58 7.78
N ALA A 681 20.77 -5.34 7.20
CA ALA A 681 19.73 -4.84 6.29
C ALA A 681 18.74 -3.94 7.03
N LEU A 682 18.24 -4.38 8.19
CA LEU A 682 17.38 -3.58 9.06
C LEU A 682 18.06 -2.28 9.47
N ALA A 683 19.34 -2.31 9.86
CA ALA A 683 20.10 -1.11 10.21
C ALA A 683 20.26 -0.12 9.04
N ARG A 684 20.25 -0.60 7.78
CA ARG A 684 20.24 0.25 6.59
C ARG A 684 18.84 0.78 6.22
N GLY A 685 17.82 0.42 7.00
CA GLY A 685 16.44 0.87 6.82
C GLY A 685 15.58 -0.02 5.93
N ASP A 686 15.93 -1.29 5.73
CA ASP A 686 15.11 -2.21 4.95
C ASP A 686 13.67 -2.28 5.48
N GLY A 687 12.70 -1.96 4.61
CA GLY A 687 11.27 -1.98 4.96
C GLY A 687 10.83 -0.93 6.00
N GLY A 688 11.68 0.02 6.39
CA GLY A 688 11.32 1.09 7.33
C GLY A 688 10.33 2.10 6.76
N HIS A 689 9.95 3.11 7.54
CA HIS A 689 8.94 4.11 7.17
C HIS A 689 9.20 4.81 5.81
N VAL A 690 10.45 5.17 5.56
CA VAL A 690 10.94 5.65 4.25
C VAL A 690 11.54 4.51 3.42
N GLY A 691 12.22 3.59 4.10
CA GLY A 691 13.00 2.50 3.49
C GLY A 691 14.46 2.88 3.25
N THR A 692 15.21 1.96 2.64
CA THR A 692 16.56 2.24 2.13
C THR A 692 16.54 3.31 1.04
N VAL A 693 17.69 3.91 0.70
CA VAL A 693 17.82 4.83 -0.44
C VAL A 693 17.34 4.18 -1.75
N THR A 694 17.62 2.88 -1.93
CA THR A 694 17.15 2.12 -3.09
C THR A 694 15.63 2.00 -3.10
N GLN A 695 15.03 1.60 -1.97
CA GLN A 695 13.58 1.50 -1.84
C GLN A 695 12.92 2.84 -2.12
N LEU A 696 13.42 3.95 -1.56
CA LEU A 696 12.92 5.29 -1.87
C LEU A 696 12.88 5.59 -3.38
N LEU A 697 13.97 5.28 -4.11
CA LEU A 697 14.00 5.47 -5.57
C LEU A 697 13.00 4.56 -6.29
N ASN A 698 12.88 3.31 -5.85
CA ASN A 698 11.98 2.32 -6.44
C ASN A 698 10.51 2.67 -6.23
N ARG A 699 10.14 3.20 -5.05
CA ARG A 699 8.80 3.71 -4.72
C ARG A 699 8.37 4.80 -5.71
N LEU A 700 9.26 5.79 -5.92
CA LEU A 700 9.03 6.87 -6.89
C LEU A 700 8.96 6.35 -8.33
N ALA A 701 9.86 5.44 -8.70
CA ALA A 701 9.87 4.84 -10.03
C ALA A 701 8.59 4.06 -10.31
N TYR A 702 8.15 3.22 -9.38
CA TYR A 702 6.93 2.42 -9.47
C TYR A 702 5.71 3.29 -9.77
N ALA A 703 5.42 4.28 -8.94
CA ALA A 703 4.24 5.13 -9.11
C ALA A 703 4.30 5.89 -10.45
N THR A 704 5.42 6.55 -10.73
CA THR A 704 5.52 7.45 -11.90
C THR A 704 5.63 6.74 -13.24
N PHE A 705 6.35 5.62 -13.32
CA PHE A 705 6.38 4.81 -14.54
C PHE A 705 5.06 4.07 -14.77
N ALA A 706 4.37 3.62 -13.72
CA ALA A 706 3.03 3.03 -13.86
C ALA A 706 2.03 4.04 -14.45
N MET A 707 1.99 5.26 -13.91
CA MET A 707 1.17 6.36 -14.45
C MET A 707 1.57 6.66 -15.90
N SER A 708 2.87 6.83 -16.16
CA SER A 708 3.39 7.15 -17.49
C SER A 708 3.15 6.05 -18.53
N ALA A 709 3.13 4.78 -18.14
CA ALA A 709 2.86 3.68 -19.05
C ALA A 709 1.39 3.64 -19.47
N ARG A 710 0.49 4.04 -18.56
CA ARG A 710 -0.97 3.96 -18.73
C ARG A 710 -1.58 5.20 -19.35
N TRP A 711 -1.01 6.39 -19.14
CA TRP A 711 -1.48 7.58 -19.85
C TRP A 711 -1.24 7.47 -21.36
N PRO A 712 -2.28 7.71 -22.18
CA PRO A 712 -2.12 7.70 -23.62
C PRO A 712 -1.45 8.98 -24.15
N GLY A 713 -0.82 8.86 -25.32
CA GLY A 713 -0.39 9.99 -26.14
C GLY A 713 0.52 11.02 -25.45
N GLY A 714 1.64 10.59 -24.85
CA GLY A 714 2.63 11.49 -24.24
C GLY A 714 3.92 11.66 -25.03
N ASP A 715 4.61 12.76 -24.78
CA ASP A 715 5.92 13.05 -25.36
C ASP A 715 7.03 12.29 -24.62
N ARG A 716 7.74 11.40 -25.33
CA ARG A 716 8.90 10.64 -24.81
C ARG A 716 10.20 11.06 -25.50
N THR A 717 10.17 12.09 -26.36
CA THR A 717 11.32 12.50 -27.17
C THR A 717 12.44 13.06 -26.30
N ARG A 718 13.67 12.63 -26.57
CA ARG A 718 14.86 13.13 -25.86
C ARG A 718 15.21 14.55 -26.31
N VAL A 719 15.63 15.39 -25.37
CA VAL A 719 16.20 16.71 -25.64
C VAL A 719 17.63 16.80 -25.12
N ALA A 720 18.49 17.55 -25.81
CA ALA A 720 19.93 17.61 -25.52
C ALA A 720 20.28 18.35 -24.21
N ALA A 721 19.38 19.20 -23.70
CA ALA A 721 19.54 19.85 -22.39
C ALA A 721 18.19 20.30 -21.82
N SER A 722 18.04 20.20 -20.50
CA SER A 722 17.02 20.94 -19.74
C SER A 722 17.37 22.43 -19.84
N GLY A 723 16.47 23.25 -20.39
CA GLY A 723 16.63 24.72 -20.32
C GLY A 723 16.58 25.21 -18.87
N SER A 724 17.10 26.42 -18.61
CA SER A 724 16.92 27.11 -17.32
C SER A 724 15.43 27.37 -17.04
N GLY A 725 15.03 27.41 -15.76
CA GLY A 725 13.65 27.76 -15.37
C GLY A 725 12.65 26.61 -15.47
N THR A 726 13.11 25.37 -15.35
CA THR A 726 12.25 24.18 -15.23
C THR A 726 11.87 23.85 -13.79
N MET A 727 12.54 24.44 -12.80
CA MET A 727 12.17 24.35 -11.39
C MET A 727 11.60 25.70 -10.96
N ILE A 728 10.41 25.68 -10.38
CA ILE A 728 9.66 26.86 -9.93
C ILE A 728 9.38 26.67 -8.46
N SER A 729 9.64 27.70 -7.66
CA SER A 729 9.14 27.83 -6.29
C SER A 729 8.49 29.20 -6.20
N ALA A 730 7.22 29.23 -5.79
CA ALA A 730 6.42 30.45 -5.78
C ALA A 730 5.33 30.36 -4.71
N ASP A 731 4.76 31.50 -4.37
CA ASP A 731 3.61 31.57 -3.46
C ASP A 731 2.30 31.57 -4.26
N PHE A 732 1.35 30.78 -3.80
CA PHE A 732 -0.03 30.80 -4.24
C PHE A 732 -0.91 31.40 -3.14
N VAL A 733 -1.73 32.39 -3.49
CA VAL A 733 -2.70 32.97 -2.55
C VAL A 733 -4.05 32.37 -2.87
N SER A 734 -4.57 31.57 -1.94
CA SER A 734 -5.90 30.95 -2.06
C SER A 734 -6.98 32.02 -2.23
N PRO A 735 -7.78 31.98 -3.31
CA PRO A 735 -8.88 32.91 -3.52
C PRO A 735 -9.97 32.84 -2.44
N SER A 736 -10.26 31.65 -1.90
CA SER A 736 -11.31 31.48 -0.89
C SER A 736 -10.86 31.82 0.52
N THR A 737 -9.65 31.44 0.91
CA THR A 737 -9.16 31.57 2.29
C THR A 737 -8.24 32.79 2.50
N GLY A 738 -7.61 33.29 1.43
CA GLY A 738 -6.56 34.29 1.51
C GLY A 738 -5.23 33.76 2.07
N ARG A 739 -5.13 32.46 2.38
CA ARG A 739 -3.89 31.83 2.87
C ARG A 739 -2.82 31.88 1.80
N VAL A 740 -1.63 32.34 2.18
CA VAL A 740 -0.42 32.27 1.33
C VAL A 740 0.20 30.89 1.51
N SER A 741 0.19 30.11 0.44
CA SER A 741 0.65 28.72 0.43
C SER A 741 1.75 28.59 -0.63
N PRO A 742 3.01 28.37 -0.23
CA PRO A 742 4.07 28.09 -1.18
C PRO A 742 3.75 26.84 -2.01
N TYR A 743 4.27 26.76 -3.21
CA TYR A 743 4.32 25.53 -3.97
C TYR A 743 5.63 25.46 -4.71
N SER A 744 6.06 24.24 -4.99
CA SER A 744 7.14 24.00 -5.94
C SER A 744 6.62 23.23 -7.14
N MET A 745 7.27 23.37 -8.29
CA MET A 745 6.86 22.69 -9.51
C MET A 745 8.06 22.41 -10.41
N ILE A 746 7.99 21.27 -11.10
CA ILE A 746 8.94 20.86 -12.12
C ILE A 746 8.23 20.84 -13.46
N LEU A 747 8.78 21.58 -14.42
CA LEU A 747 8.43 21.52 -15.82
C LEU A 747 9.32 20.50 -16.54
N PRO A 748 8.77 19.75 -17.51
CA PRO A 748 9.52 18.70 -18.19
C PRO A 748 10.66 19.26 -19.05
N PRO A 749 11.71 18.46 -19.33
CA PRO A 749 12.79 18.87 -20.22
C PRO A 749 12.28 19.26 -21.61
N GLY A 750 12.71 20.41 -22.10
CA GLY A 750 12.27 20.96 -23.39
C GLY A 750 11.03 21.86 -23.32
N TYR A 751 10.40 22.01 -22.15
CA TYR A 751 9.18 22.82 -21.99
C TYR A 751 9.29 24.25 -22.57
N HIS A 752 10.43 24.94 -22.41
CA HIS A 752 10.61 26.31 -22.91
C HIS A 752 11.12 26.40 -24.35
N THR A 753 11.38 25.26 -25.01
CA THR A 753 11.95 25.26 -26.37
C THR A 753 10.85 25.41 -27.42
N GLU A 754 11.14 26.13 -28.50
CA GLU A 754 10.15 26.46 -29.55
C GLU A 754 9.48 25.22 -30.16
N ALA A 755 10.24 24.13 -30.30
CA ALA A 755 9.74 22.84 -30.82
C ALA A 755 8.59 22.24 -29.99
N TYR A 756 8.46 22.61 -28.71
CA TYR A 756 7.45 22.08 -27.79
C TYR A 756 6.52 23.18 -27.24
N ALA A 757 6.45 24.33 -27.93
CA ALA A 757 5.65 25.49 -27.49
C ALA A 757 4.15 25.20 -27.41
N THR A 758 3.64 24.23 -28.19
CA THR A 758 2.23 23.80 -28.19
C THR A 758 2.01 22.47 -27.46
N THR A 759 3.08 21.80 -27.01
CA THR A 759 2.98 20.53 -26.29
C THR A 759 2.37 20.75 -24.91
N ARG A 760 1.42 19.88 -24.57
CA ARG A 760 0.72 19.82 -23.29
C ARG A 760 1.08 18.53 -22.56
N TYR A 761 1.12 18.58 -21.24
CA TYR A 761 1.69 17.51 -20.41
C TYR A 761 0.70 17.03 -19.34
N PRO A 762 0.68 15.73 -19.00
CA PRO A 762 0.04 15.26 -17.77
C PRO A 762 0.61 15.94 -16.53
N VAL A 763 -0.14 15.93 -15.44
CA VAL A 763 0.26 16.58 -14.17
C VAL A 763 0.21 15.57 -13.03
N VAL A 764 1.29 15.51 -12.24
CA VAL A 764 1.32 14.75 -10.99
C VAL A 764 1.41 15.74 -9.82
N PHE A 765 0.47 15.65 -8.88
CA PHE A 765 0.51 16.38 -7.62
C PHE A 765 1.14 15.47 -6.56
N PHE A 766 2.30 15.87 -6.05
CA PHE A 766 3.07 15.10 -5.07
C PHE A 766 3.04 15.79 -3.70
N LEU A 767 2.31 15.18 -2.78
CA LEU A 767 2.12 15.58 -1.40
C LEU A 767 3.31 15.14 -0.51
N HIS A 768 3.88 16.07 0.24
CA HIS A 768 5.06 15.83 1.09
C HIS A 768 4.69 15.19 2.44
N GLY A 769 5.70 14.65 3.12
CA GLY A 769 5.56 14.03 4.44
C GLY A 769 5.41 15.04 5.58
N TYR A 770 5.19 14.52 6.78
CA TYR A 770 5.01 15.32 8.00
C TYR A 770 6.28 16.14 8.28
N GLY A 771 6.12 17.41 8.66
CA GLY A 771 7.25 18.31 8.96
C GLY A 771 8.03 18.84 7.75
N GLN A 772 7.79 18.33 6.54
CA GLN A 772 8.41 18.81 5.30
C GLN A 772 7.71 20.06 4.74
N GLU A 773 8.28 20.65 3.70
CA GLU A 773 7.67 21.69 2.88
C GLU A 773 7.88 21.41 1.38
N PRO A 774 7.16 22.09 0.45
CA PRO A 774 7.25 21.82 -0.99
C PRO A 774 8.65 21.79 -1.58
N GLN A 775 9.55 22.63 -1.04
CA GLN A 775 10.91 22.77 -1.57
C GLN A 775 11.78 21.54 -1.28
N ASP A 776 11.49 20.78 -0.22
CA ASP A 776 12.23 19.57 0.15
C ASP A 776 12.09 18.49 -0.94
N LEU A 777 10.96 18.45 -1.64
CA LEU A 777 10.72 17.50 -2.72
C LEU A 777 11.36 17.91 -4.05
N VAL A 778 11.82 19.15 -4.22
CA VAL A 778 12.39 19.62 -5.50
C VAL A 778 13.66 18.86 -5.88
N ALA A 779 14.40 18.30 -4.92
CA ALA A 779 15.56 17.46 -5.23
C ALA A 779 15.19 16.22 -6.06
N SER A 780 13.97 15.69 -5.89
CA SER A 780 13.47 14.57 -6.70
C SER A 780 13.31 14.93 -8.19
N ALA A 781 13.27 16.22 -8.53
CA ALA A 781 13.22 16.71 -9.91
C ALA A 781 14.33 16.16 -10.80
N ILE A 782 15.55 16.03 -10.26
CA ILE A 782 16.69 15.55 -11.04
C ILE A 782 16.44 14.10 -11.47
N ILE A 783 15.87 13.29 -10.58
CA ILE A 783 15.55 11.89 -10.84
C ILE A 783 14.49 11.80 -11.96
N PHE A 784 13.37 12.49 -11.78
CA PHE A 784 12.28 12.46 -12.75
C PHE A 784 12.67 13.02 -14.12
N GLN A 785 13.37 14.15 -14.17
CA GLN A 785 13.84 14.71 -15.44
C GLN A 785 14.79 13.77 -16.16
N ASN A 786 15.70 13.08 -15.44
CA ASN A 786 16.59 12.09 -16.04
C ASN A 786 15.82 10.91 -16.63
N TRP A 787 14.79 10.40 -15.96
CA TRP A 787 13.93 9.35 -16.52
C TRP A 787 13.18 9.79 -17.78
N MET A 788 12.85 11.07 -17.94
CA MET A 788 12.21 11.61 -19.14
C MET A 788 13.14 11.79 -20.35
N VAL A 789 14.47 11.82 -20.16
CA VAL A 789 15.44 12.07 -21.26
C VAL A 789 16.57 11.05 -21.36
N SER A 790 16.57 10.02 -20.52
CA SER A 790 17.62 9.00 -20.48
C SER A 790 17.80 8.33 -21.85
N ALA A 791 19.02 8.40 -22.38
CA ALA A 791 19.39 7.69 -23.60
C ALA A 791 19.52 6.17 -23.39
N ALA A 792 19.63 5.72 -22.14
CA ALA A 792 19.72 4.30 -21.80
C ALA A 792 18.36 3.58 -21.89
N ILE A 793 17.26 4.34 -21.85
CA ILE A 793 15.91 3.79 -21.96
C ILE A 793 15.40 4.00 -23.40
N PRO A 794 15.00 2.93 -24.12
CA PRO A 794 14.34 3.04 -25.42
C PRO A 794 13.17 4.02 -25.38
N GLU A 795 12.98 4.81 -26.44
CA GLU A 795 11.96 5.85 -26.45
C GLU A 795 10.54 5.36 -26.10
N PRO A 796 10.06 4.19 -26.57
CA PRO A 796 8.74 3.69 -26.18
C PRO A 796 8.58 3.38 -24.67
N LEU A 797 9.70 3.10 -23.98
CA LEU A 797 9.74 2.69 -22.57
C LEU A 797 10.16 3.84 -21.64
N ARG A 798 10.72 4.91 -22.19
CA ARG A 798 11.19 6.09 -21.45
C ARG A 798 10.03 6.87 -20.88
N MET A 799 10.06 7.26 -19.61
CA MET A 799 8.97 8.01 -18.96
C MET A 799 8.49 9.20 -19.82
N GLN A 800 7.18 9.32 -20.01
CA GLN A 800 6.56 10.46 -20.67
C GLN A 800 6.90 11.73 -19.90
N LYS A 801 7.13 12.82 -20.63
CA LYS A 801 7.27 14.14 -20.03
C LYS A 801 5.97 14.52 -19.34
N LEU A 802 6.08 14.97 -18.09
CA LEU A 802 4.97 15.41 -17.26
C LEU A 802 5.38 16.64 -16.44
N ILE A 803 4.38 17.37 -15.93
CA ILE A 803 4.55 18.42 -14.94
C ILE A 803 4.38 17.79 -13.56
N MET A 804 5.22 18.16 -12.60
CA MET A 804 5.05 17.75 -11.20
C MET A 804 4.86 18.96 -10.32
N VAL A 805 3.83 18.96 -9.49
CA VAL A 805 3.48 20.02 -8.56
C VAL A 805 3.64 19.50 -7.14
N PHE A 806 4.28 20.26 -6.27
CA PHE A 806 4.48 19.98 -4.85
C PHE A 806 3.70 21.02 -4.04
N PRO A 807 2.49 20.69 -3.55
CA PRO A 807 1.66 21.60 -2.76
C PRO A 807 2.12 21.68 -1.30
N ASP A 808 1.92 22.84 -0.67
CA ASP A 808 2.19 23.05 0.76
C ASP A 808 1.12 22.39 1.63
N GLY A 809 1.52 21.36 2.38
CA GLY A 809 0.73 20.75 3.45
C GLY A 809 1.20 21.15 4.85
N ARG A 810 2.18 22.07 4.94
CA ARG A 810 2.79 22.47 6.21
C ARG A 810 1.97 23.55 6.91
N CYS A 811 1.87 23.46 8.24
CA CYS A 811 1.32 24.51 9.08
C CYS A 811 2.21 25.78 9.07
N ARG A 812 1.59 26.95 9.00
CA ARG A 812 2.25 28.25 8.92
C ARG A 812 1.66 29.22 9.93
N PHE A 813 2.53 29.73 10.79
CA PHE A 813 2.21 30.73 11.80
C PHE A 813 3.47 31.57 12.09
N PRO A 814 3.32 32.83 12.51
CA PRO A 814 4.45 33.64 12.97
C PRO A 814 5.22 32.95 14.11
N GLU A 815 6.53 33.15 14.16
CA GLU A 815 7.34 32.71 15.28
C GLU A 815 6.84 33.33 16.59
N GLY A 816 6.73 32.52 17.65
CA GLY A 816 6.19 32.94 18.95
C GLY A 816 4.66 32.95 19.04
N THR A 817 3.93 32.52 18.01
CA THR A 817 2.48 32.29 18.12
C THR A 817 2.21 31.19 19.16
N PRO A 818 1.39 31.45 20.20
CA PRO A 818 0.97 30.44 21.17
C PRO A 818 0.24 29.28 20.51
N ASP A 819 0.38 28.07 21.03
CA ASP A 819 -0.21 26.84 20.46
C ASP A 819 -1.69 26.99 20.08
N TYR A 820 -2.49 27.59 20.95
CA TYR A 820 -3.93 27.76 20.74
C TYR A 820 -4.29 28.73 19.59
N ASP A 821 -3.38 29.64 19.22
CA ASP A 821 -3.54 30.58 18.11
C ASP A 821 -2.91 30.07 16.80
N ARG A 822 -2.27 28.89 16.82
CA ARG A 822 -1.72 28.27 15.60
C ARG A 822 -2.84 27.62 14.78
N GLU A 823 -2.70 27.70 13.46
CA GLU A 823 -3.58 26.97 12.53
C GLU A 823 -3.46 25.45 12.72
N CYS A 824 -2.24 24.99 13.04
CA CYS A 824 -1.86 23.63 13.45
C CYS A 824 -0.35 23.64 13.83
N ILE A 825 0.26 22.50 14.13
CA ILE A 825 1.65 22.37 14.58
C ILE A 825 2.60 22.13 13.40
N ARG A 826 2.47 21.03 12.65
CA ARG A 826 3.35 20.67 11.53
C ARG A 826 2.58 20.40 10.23
N GLY A 827 1.44 19.70 10.25
CA GLY A 827 0.59 19.51 9.07
C GLY A 827 -0.78 18.91 9.36
N THR A 828 -1.72 19.03 8.43
CA THR A 828 -3.12 18.58 8.60
C THR A 828 -3.50 17.38 7.72
N PHE A 829 -2.53 16.60 7.25
CA PHE A 829 -2.79 15.46 6.36
C PHE A 829 -3.53 15.87 5.07
N TYR A 830 -3.32 17.11 4.63
CA TYR A 830 -3.98 17.74 3.50
C TYR A 830 -5.52 17.81 3.60
N ALA A 831 -6.09 17.55 4.77
CA ALA A 831 -7.51 17.71 5.02
C ALA A 831 -7.88 19.17 5.30
N ASP A 832 -9.13 19.52 4.97
CA ASP A 832 -9.75 20.73 5.48
C ASP A 832 -10.04 20.58 6.98
N SER A 833 -9.52 21.49 7.79
CA SER A 833 -9.72 21.42 9.23
C SER A 833 -11.18 21.64 9.61
N ILE A 834 -11.68 20.78 10.51
CA ILE A 834 -13.02 20.92 11.11
C ILE A 834 -13.11 22.11 12.07
N ARG A 835 -11.97 22.66 12.52
CA ARG A 835 -11.95 23.90 13.30
C ARG A 835 -12.37 25.08 12.42
N PRO A 836 -13.27 25.97 12.89
CA PRO A 836 -13.68 27.15 12.11
C PRO A 836 -12.54 28.09 11.70
N ASP A 837 -11.44 28.10 12.45
CA ASP A 837 -10.24 28.91 12.21
C ASP A 837 -9.04 28.10 11.69
N GLY A 838 -9.24 26.80 11.42
CA GLY A 838 -8.21 25.90 10.92
C GLY A 838 -7.97 26.04 9.42
N PRO A 839 -6.82 25.54 8.92
CA PRO A 839 -6.46 25.66 7.52
C PRO A 839 -7.32 24.73 6.66
N GLN A 840 -7.70 25.20 5.48
CA GLN A 840 -8.50 24.45 4.51
C GLN A 840 -7.58 23.89 3.42
N MET A 841 -6.70 22.95 3.78
CA MET A 841 -5.60 22.51 2.91
C MET A 841 -6.07 21.78 1.64
N GLU A 842 -7.18 21.06 1.70
CA GLU A 842 -7.73 20.35 0.55
C GLU A 842 -8.37 21.33 -0.44
N THR A 843 -9.15 22.27 0.09
CA THR A 843 -9.71 23.37 -0.70
C THR A 843 -8.59 24.12 -1.42
N ILE A 844 -7.51 24.46 -0.71
CA ILE A 844 -6.35 25.17 -1.27
C ILE A 844 -5.64 24.32 -2.33
N LEU A 845 -5.49 23.01 -2.12
CA LEU A 845 -4.91 22.09 -3.10
C LEU A 845 -5.68 22.13 -4.43
N PHE A 846 -7.01 22.11 -4.39
CA PHE A 846 -7.82 22.16 -5.61
C PHE A 846 -7.79 23.54 -6.28
N GLU A 847 -7.76 24.62 -5.52
CA GLU A 847 -7.57 25.96 -6.09
C GLU A 847 -6.19 26.12 -6.74
N LEU A 848 -5.14 25.53 -6.14
CA LEU A 848 -3.81 25.47 -6.75
C LEU A 848 -3.86 24.65 -8.04
N MET A 849 -4.56 23.51 -8.05
CA MET A 849 -4.72 22.69 -9.25
C MET A 849 -5.37 23.49 -10.39
N ASP A 850 -6.45 24.22 -10.12
CA ASP A 850 -7.13 25.06 -11.11
C ASP A 850 -6.22 26.20 -11.60
N TYR A 851 -5.42 26.79 -10.69
CA TYR A 851 -4.39 27.76 -11.04
C TYR A 851 -3.33 27.16 -11.99
N ILE A 852 -2.87 25.93 -11.74
CA ILE A 852 -1.89 25.27 -12.60
C ILE A 852 -2.44 25.05 -14.01
N ASP A 853 -3.69 24.57 -14.13
CA ASP A 853 -4.33 24.37 -15.45
C ASP A 853 -4.51 25.68 -16.22
N ALA A 854 -4.81 26.79 -15.53
CA ALA A 854 -5.00 28.09 -16.16
C ALA A 854 -3.69 28.74 -16.64
N ASN A 855 -2.55 28.39 -16.03
CA ASN A 855 -1.28 29.11 -16.25
C ASN A 855 -0.20 28.27 -16.95
N TYR A 856 -0.35 26.94 -17.01
CA TYR A 856 0.63 26.04 -17.61
C TYR A 856 0.00 25.14 -18.68
N ARG A 857 0.83 24.51 -19.53
CA ARG A 857 0.37 23.67 -20.64
C ARG A 857 0.07 22.26 -20.14
N THR A 858 -1.04 22.11 -19.45
CA THR A 858 -1.55 20.81 -18.99
C THR A 858 -2.38 20.14 -20.09
N LYS A 859 -2.45 18.80 -20.11
CA LYS A 859 -3.31 18.07 -21.06
C LYS A 859 -4.78 18.28 -20.69
N GLU A 860 -5.61 18.44 -21.72
CA GLU A 860 -7.06 18.53 -21.56
C GLU A 860 -7.64 17.11 -21.39
N PRO A 861 -8.75 16.96 -20.65
CA PRO A 861 -9.41 15.67 -20.52
C PRO A 861 -9.88 15.08 -21.85
N GLU A 862 -9.82 13.76 -21.99
CA GLU A 862 -10.30 13.06 -23.19
C GLU A 862 -10.86 11.66 -22.90
N ASP A 863 -11.75 11.19 -23.78
CA ASP A 863 -12.33 9.86 -23.71
C ASP A 863 -11.64 8.91 -24.69
N ILE A 864 -11.08 7.81 -24.18
CA ILE A 864 -10.35 6.82 -24.97
C ILE A 864 -10.94 5.43 -24.78
N VAL A 865 -11.09 4.69 -25.88
CA VAL A 865 -11.50 3.29 -25.85
C VAL A 865 -10.27 2.43 -25.54
N GLU A 866 -10.32 1.76 -24.39
CA GLU A 866 -9.34 0.79 -23.92
C GLU A 866 -9.85 -0.63 -24.09
N THR A 867 -8.93 -1.57 -24.26
CA THR A 867 -9.20 -3.01 -24.11
C THR A 867 -8.63 -3.48 -22.78
N TRP A 868 -9.39 -4.24 -22.01
CA TRP A 868 -9.03 -4.73 -20.68
C TRP A 868 -9.54 -6.16 -20.43
#